data_AF-A0A964QRX9-F1
#
_entry.id   AF-A0A964QRX9-F1
#
_cell.length_a   1.000
_cell.length_b   1.000
_cell.length_c   1.000
_cell.angle_alpha   90.00
_cell.angle_beta   90.00
_cell.angle_gamma   90.00
#
_symmetry.space_group_name_H-M   'P 1'
#
loop_
_entity.id
_entity.type
_entity.pdbx_description
1 polymer ?
#
loop_
_entity_poly.entity_id
_entity_poly.type
_entity_poly.pdbx_seq_one_letter_code
_entity_poly.pdbx_strand_id
1 'polypeptide(L)'
;MSATSVDLLSKKKNRFKPSCVPAGACPRHLRLNHASKGRTPLARVAAADWAWSCIFTDVDLDGYDDLLISAGHFHDVQDLDTGQQIQARQHSWQGFKDEASRQKAFTQELMEHYRLYPPLNMPVVAFRNSGQWTFGEMTDEWGLGQLGVHHGMALGDFDLDGDLDLVVNNLNGLAGLYRNDSVGGRVTVRLKGQQPNTEGVGAKITLLNGAVPKQTFEIIAGGRYLSGSEPLAVFATGSSKSAMTIEVHWRSGKRSVISGIQPNRAYEIDEAGSAQVPDQYSKTEGAKTPENRASSNSLSSQITNHGLPTSTTSRLPQSSTLNSQPFFNDISESISHSHHETDFNDFERQPLLLFKLSQPGPGIAWFDMDGDGHDDLIIGCGSGGTLAIFRSDGRGGFSRISSSQSSVPASDMSGLVGWIDGAGVRTLLAGVTGYEAPAKHAATQSRVEGPRVVIGDPIALEMSSGGALALGDINGDGQLALFIAGSVAPGRYPVGAPSRIYRQIGRQWQLDPRNNVLFDNLGIVNGAVWSDLTGDGLPELILACEWGPIRVFRNRGGLLFDATNELGLGNYKGWWKGVTTGDLDGDGKLDIIASNWGLNSPYQASTARPLTFMYGQLSQPGVTDIVETEYDPIQGAMTPRRGFPALAASMQFLMERFPNHKAYSESTLNDVLGERIVLARRTEATTLASCAFLNRGGRFETIPLPFEAQLAPAFSVNVADFDGDGSEDVFLSQNFFPMQPEVPRLDAGRGFWLRGDGTGRLTPVPGSQSGIRIYGEQRGAALCDFNEDGRVDLAVSQTGAATKLYQNVAASPGLRVKLKGPPGNPSGVGAVIRMQFKERQGPAREIHAGSGYWSQDSFTQVMATPTKPDAIWIRWPGGRITVTPVPKETKEVTVDSEGMLVTYAGSKISK
;
A
#
# COMPACT_ATOMS: atom_id res chain seq x y z
N MET A 1 -12.41 -28.73 45.49
CA MET A 1 -13.88 -28.53 45.63
C MET A 1 -14.05 -27.10 46.12
N SER A 2 -14.36 -26.19 45.20
CA SER A 2 -15.68 -25.54 45.05
C SER A 2 -15.90 -24.38 46.05
N ALA A 3 -16.34 -23.18 45.66
CA ALA A 3 -16.97 -22.78 44.40
C ALA A 3 -16.51 -21.40 43.90
N THR A 4 -16.63 -21.20 42.59
CA THR A 4 -16.49 -19.92 41.88
C THR A 4 -17.71 -19.03 42.10
N SER A 5 -17.51 -17.78 42.49
CA SER A 5 -18.52 -16.71 42.36
C SER A 5 -18.34 -16.02 41.01
N VAL A 6 -19.22 -16.33 40.06
CA VAL A 6 -19.28 -15.64 38.76
C VAL A 6 -20.01 -14.31 38.96
N ASP A 7 -19.32 -13.20 38.69
CA ASP A 7 -19.89 -11.85 38.85
C ASP A 7 -20.78 -11.51 37.64
N LEU A 8 -22.04 -11.93 37.73
CA LEU A 8 -23.11 -11.62 36.78
C LEU A 8 -23.73 -10.26 37.14
N LEU A 9 -23.37 -9.19 36.41
CA LEU A 9 -24.24 -8.05 36.04
C LEU A 9 -23.45 -6.90 35.39
N SER A 10 -23.02 -7.06 34.13
CA SER A 10 -22.82 -5.88 33.28
C SER A 10 -24.19 -5.32 32.87
N LYS A 11 -24.60 -4.20 33.49
CA LYS A 11 -25.74 -3.43 32.99
C LYS A 11 -25.38 -2.88 31.62
N LYS A 12 -25.86 -3.53 30.55
CA LYS A 12 -25.83 -2.96 29.19
C LYS A 12 -26.53 -1.60 29.24
N LYS A 13 -25.75 -0.53 29.13
CA LYS A 13 -26.27 0.83 28.95
C LYS A 13 -26.48 1.03 27.45
N ASN A 14 -27.69 0.75 26.97
CA ASN A 14 -28.08 1.18 25.63
C ASN A 14 -27.93 2.70 25.56
N ARG A 15 -27.20 3.21 24.55
CA ARG A 15 -27.00 4.66 24.34
C ARG A 15 -28.20 5.31 23.70
N PHE A 16 -28.77 4.68 22.66
CA PHE A 16 -30.09 5.05 22.17
C PHE A 16 -31.19 4.23 22.86
N LYS A 17 -32.27 4.91 23.24
CA LYS A 17 -33.50 4.26 23.72
C LYS A 17 -34.63 4.44 22.70
N PRO A 18 -35.17 3.35 22.10
CA PRO A 18 -36.36 3.44 21.26
C PRO A 18 -37.59 3.73 22.14
N SER A 19 -38.43 4.66 21.69
CA SER A 19 -39.51 5.20 22.53
C SER A 19 -40.70 4.26 22.78
N CYS A 20 -40.96 3.23 21.97
CA CYS A 20 -42.05 2.26 22.20
C CYS A 20 -42.06 0.99 21.29
N VAL A 21 -41.21 -0.03 21.54
CA VAL A 21 -41.36 -1.40 20.95
C VAL A 21 -40.80 -2.47 21.91
N PRO A 22 -41.43 -3.66 22.08
CA PRO A 22 -40.81 -4.78 22.80
C PRO A 22 -39.55 -5.30 22.08
N ALA A 23 -38.46 -5.51 22.82
CA ALA A 23 -37.21 -6.04 22.27
C ALA A 23 -37.34 -7.52 21.87
N GLY A 24 -37.70 -7.77 20.60
CA GLY A 24 -37.49 -9.07 19.97
C GLY A 24 -36.01 -9.34 19.78
N ALA A 25 -35.54 -10.54 20.14
CA ALA A 25 -34.13 -10.90 19.99
C ALA A 25 -33.73 -10.96 18.51
N CYS A 26 -32.68 -10.21 18.13
CA CYS A 26 -32.12 -10.22 16.79
C CYS A 26 -31.60 -11.63 16.41
N PRO A 27 -32.12 -12.26 15.34
CA PRO A 27 -31.52 -13.48 14.81
C PRO A 27 -30.16 -13.13 14.18
N ARG A 28 -29.06 -13.65 14.76
CA ARG A 28 -27.69 -13.49 14.21
C ARG A 28 -27.50 -14.08 12.81
N HIS A 29 -28.51 -14.76 12.27
CA HIS A 29 -28.46 -15.53 11.03
C HIS A 29 -28.58 -14.70 9.73
N LEU A 30 -29.04 -13.45 9.80
CA LEU A 30 -29.26 -12.62 8.59
C LEU A 30 -27.96 -12.20 7.86
N ARG A 31 -26.78 -12.38 8.45
CA ARG A 31 -25.48 -12.08 7.81
C ARG A 31 -24.94 -13.21 6.90
N LEU A 32 -25.72 -14.27 6.65
CA LEU A 32 -25.25 -15.48 5.96
C LEU A 32 -25.65 -15.58 4.48
N ASN A 33 -26.66 -14.82 4.02
CA ASN A 33 -27.23 -15.00 2.68
C ASN A 33 -26.49 -14.31 1.52
N HIS A 34 -25.55 -13.40 1.78
CA HIS A 34 -24.92 -12.58 0.73
C HIS A 34 -23.48 -13.00 0.41
N ALA A 35 -23.17 -13.06 -0.89
CA ALA A 35 -21.91 -13.55 -1.46
C ALA A 35 -20.66 -12.69 -1.15
N SER A 36 -20.80 -11.67 -0.30
CA SER A 36 -19.67 -10.90 0.24
C SER A 36 -19.87 -10.58 1.70
N LYS A 37 -19.24 -11.36 2.59
CA LYS A 37 -18.96 -10.98 3.99
C LYS A 37 -17.91 -9.86 4.07
N GLY A 38 -18.05 -8.85 3.22
CA GLY A 38 -17.10 -7.76 3.04
C GLY A 38 -17.06 -6.86 4.26
N ARG A 39 -15.89 -6.75 4.88
CA ARG A 39 -15.52 -5.57 5.68
C ARG A 39 -14.58 -4.72 4.85
N THR A 40 -14.66 -3.40 5.00
CA THR A 40 -13.54 -2.53 4.61
C THR A 40 -12.33 -3.04 5.40
N PRO A 41 -11.29 -3.58 4.74
CA PRO A 41 -10.36 -4.47 5.44
C PRO A 41 -9.53 -3.73 6.49
N LEU A 42 -9.22 -2.48 6.16
CA LEU A 42 -8.43 -1.53 6.93
C LEU A 42 -9.29 -0.81 7.99
N ALA A 43 -10.41 -0.21 7.56
CA ALA A 43 -11.29 0.58 8.43
C ALA A 43 -12.26 -0.26 9.28
N ARG A 44 -12.37 -1.57 9.01
CA ARG A 44 -13.16 -2.58 9.74
C ARG A 44 -14.69 -2.38 9.71
N VAL A 45 -15.19 -1.48 8.89
CA VAL A 45 -16.63 -1.24 8.64
C VAL A 45 -17.18 -2.40 7.82
N ALA A 46 -18.15 -3.15 8.34
CA ALA A 46 -18.83 -4.21 7.58
C ALA A 46 -19.80 -3.63 6.54
N ALA A 47 -20.02 -4.36 5.44
CA ALA A 47 -21.12 -4.08 4.54
C ALA A 47 -22.45 -4.09 5.31
N ALA A 48 -23.30 -3.09 5.06
CA ALA A 48 -24.62 -2.93 5.67
C ALA A 48 -25.74 -3.42 4.72
N ASP A 49 -25.41 -4.35 3.81
CA ASP A 49 -26.21 -4.73 2.65
C ASP A 49 -26.79 -3.51 1.91
N TRP A 50 -28.10 -3.48 1.66
CA TRP A 50 -28.75 -2.39 0.93
C TRP A 50 -28.89 -1.13 1.80
N ALA A 51 -27.87 -0.26 1.75
CA ALA A 51 -27.81 1.00 2.49
C ALA A 51 -28.49 2.18 1.77
N TRP A 52 -29.12 3.09 2.53
CA TRP A 52 -29.81 4.29 1.99
C TRP A 52 -29.19 5.61 2.44
N SER A 53 -28.92 5.78 3.73
CA SER A 53 -28.33 7.01 4.30
C SER A 53 -27.15 6.66 5.20
N CYS A 54 -26.10 7.48 5.14
CA CYS A 54 -25.02 7.48 6.11
C CYS A 54 -24.97 8.82 6.86
N ILE A 55 -24.51 8.78 8.12
CA ILE A 55 -24.33 9.94 8.99
C ILE A 55 -23.01 9.77 9.72
N PHE A 56 -22.19 10.82 9.73
CA PHE A 56 -21.10 10.99 10.68
C PHE A 56 -21.60 11.86 11.85
N THR A 57 -21.41 11.37 13.08
CA THR A 57 -21.72 12.08 14.33
C THR A 57 -21.01 11.39 15.50
N ASP A 58 -20.40 12.15 16.40
CA ASP A 58 -19.88 11.66 17.67
C ASP A 58 -21.05 11.25 18.60
N VAL A 59 -21.36 9.95 18.68
CA VAL A 59 -22.49 9.43 19.48
C VAL A 59 -22.12 9.36 20.95
N ASP A 60 -20.86 9.02 21.25
CA ASP A 60 -20.41 8.88 22.64
C ASP A 60 -19.66 10.04 23.28
N LEU A 61 -19.53 11.13 22.54
CA LEU A 61 -18.94 12.40 22.95
C LEU A 61 -17.48 12.25 23.39
N ASP A 62 -16.71 11.48 22.62
CA ASP A 62 -15.28 11.24 22.84
C ASP A 62 -14.35 12.07 21.93
N GLY A 63 -14.91 12.78 20.94
CA GLY A 63 -14.22 13.66 20.00
C GLY A 63 -13.99 13.07 18.61
N TYR A 64 -14.43 11.83 18.36
CA TYR A 64 -14.36 11.18 17.05
C TYR A 64 -15.75 10.95 16.46
N ASP A 65 -15.98 11.40 15.22
CA ASP A 65 -17.26 11.14 14.55
C ASP A 65 -17.44 9.64 14.25
N ASP A 66 -18.51 9.06 14.80
CA ASP A 66 -18.97 7.70 14.54
C ASP A 66 -19.80 7.63 13.26
N LEU A 67 -19.96 6.42 12.71
CA LEU A 67 -20.69 6.18 11.46
C LEU A 67 -21.99 5.41 11.72
N LEU A 68 -23.13 6.02 11.37
CA LEU A 68 -24.46 5.40 11.39
C LEU A 68 -24.94 5.18 9.95
N ILE A 69 -25.52 4.00 9.66
CA ILE A 69 -26.01 3.61 8.33
C ILE A 69 -27.42 3.03 8.43
N SER A 70 -28.38 3.61 7.69
CA SER A 70 -29.70 3.02 7.52
C SER A 70 -29.70 2.02 6.35
N ALA A 71 -30.36 0.89 6.55
CA ALA A 71 -30.34 -0.23 5.62
C ALA A 71 -31.68 -0.97 5.53
N GLY A 72 -31.76 -1.86 4.55
CA GLY A 72 -32.87 -2.77 4.31
C GLY A 72 -33.62 -2.45 3.01
N HIS A 73 -34.38 -3.40 2.48
CA HIS A 73 -35.16 -3.24 1.26
C HIS A 73 -36.47 -4.01 1.36
N PHE A 74 -37.52 -3.55 0.66
CA PHE A 74 -38.85 -4.18 0.75
C PHE A 74 -38.83 -5.67 0.32
N HIS A 75 -37.92 -6.02 -0.60
CA HIS A 75 -37.58 -7.38 -1.01
C HIS A 75 -36.06 -7.52 -1.17
N ASP A 76 -35.48 -8.62 -0.72
CA ASP A 76 -34.11 -9.02 -1.02
C ASP A 76 -34.02 -9.51 -2.47
N VAL A 77 -33.85 -8.57 -3.40
CA VAL A 77 -33.68 -8.87 -4.83
C VAL A 77 -32.30 -9.47 -5.16
N GLN A 78 -31.44 -9.69 -4.16
CA GLN A 78 -30.13 -10.33 -4.30
C GLN A 78 -30.12 -11.79 -3.79
N ASP A 79 -31.25 -12.30 -3.28
CA ASP A 79 -31.41 -13.70 -2.87
C ASP A 79 -31.27 -14.64 -4.09
N LEU A 80 -30.16 -15.39 -4.13
CA LEU A 80 -29.80 -16.24 -5.25
C LEU A 80 -30.71 -17.48 -5.40
N ASP A 81 -31.29 -17.97 -4.30
CA ASP A 81 -32.21 -19.11 -4.30
C ASP A 81 -33.54 -18.74 -4.97
N THR A 82 -34.10 -17.57 -4.63
CA THR A 82 -35.25 -17.01 -5.32
C THR A 82 -34.92 -16.65 -6.77
N GLY A 83 -33.74 -16.10 -7.05
CA GLY A 83 -33.27 -15.85 -8.42
C GLY A 83 -33.30 -17.10 -9.31
N GLN A 84 -32.80 -18.23 -8.80
CA GLN A 84 -32.88 -19.53 -9.48
C GLN A 84 -34.32 -20.04 -9.61
N GLN A 85 -35.14 -19.90 -8.56
CA GLN A 85 -36.56 -20.28 -8.61
C GLN A 85 -37.34 -19.49 -9.67
N ILE A 86 -37.05 -18.19 -9.81
CA ILE A 86 -37.61 -17.33 -10.86
C ILE A 86 -37.15 -17.81 -12.24
N GLN A 87 -35.85 -18.03 -12.43
CA GLN A 87 -35.31 -18.48 -13.71
C GLN A 87 -35.93 -19.81 -14.18
N ALA A 88 -36.15 -20.75 -13.26
CA ALA A 88 -36.82 -22.03 -13.55
C ALA A 88 -38.33 -21.91 -13.85
N ARG A 89 -38.94 -20.74 -13.59
CA ARG A 89 -40.37 -20.44 -13.84
C ARG A 89 -40.60 -19.54 -15.05
N GLN A 90 -39.56 -18.93 -15.62
CA GLN A 90 -39.72 -17.97 -16.72
C GLN A 90 -40.44 -18.58 -17.92
N HIS A 91 -41.49 -17.90 -18.38
CA HIS A 91 -42.29 -18.36 -19.51
C HIS A 91 -41.63 -18.01 -20.86
N SER A 92 -41.95 -18.79 -21.91
CA SER A 92 -41.53 -18.46 -23.27
C SER A 92 -42.26 -17.20 -23.77
N TRP A 93 -41.50 -16.22 -24.24
CA TRP A 93 -42.02 -14.98 -24.82
C TRP A 93 -42.51 -15.11 -26.27
N GLN A 94 -42.55 -16.34 -26.81
CA GLN A 94 -43.05 -16.63 -28.16
C GLN A 94 -44.57 -16.88 -28.16
N GLY A 95 -45.28 -16.43 -29.19
CA GLY A 95 -46.71 -16.71 -29.38
C GLY A 95 -47.70 -15.62 -28.92
N PHE A 96 -47.21 -14.49 -28.40
CA PHE A 96 -48.06 -13.31 -28.16
C PHE A 96 -48.51 -12.67 -29.47
N LYS A 97 -49.80 -12.32 -29.56
CA LYS A 97 -50.42 -11.78 -30.79
C LYS A 97 -49.99 -10.35 -31.13
N ASP A 98 -49.61 -9.59 -30.12
CA ASP A 98 -49.24 -8.18 -30.19
C ASP A 98 -48.34 -7.80 -29.00
N GLU A 99 -47.66 -6.66 -29.13
CA GLU A 99 -46.67 -6.21 -28.15
C GLU A 99 -47.28 -5.72 -26.83
N ALA A 100 -48.51 -5.17 -26.84
CA ALA A 100 -49.18 -4.74 -25.63
C ALA A 100 -49.63 -5.93 -24.76
N SER A 101 -50.11 -7.01 -25.39
CA SER A 101 -50.40 -8.29 -24.73
C SER A 101 -49.14 -8.91 -24.12
N ARG A 102 -48.01 -8.87 -24.84
CA ARG A 102 -46.71 -9.33 -24.33
C ARG A 102 -46.24 -8.49 -23.14
N GLN A 103 -46.27 -7.17 -23.25
CA GLN A 103 -45.86 -6.25 -22.19
C GLN A 103 -46.72 -6.41 -20.93
N LYS A 104 -48.03 -6.63 -21.08
CA LYS A 104 -48.95 -6.88 -19.97
C LYS A 104 -48.61 -8.20 -19.25
N ALA A 105 -48.40 -9.29 -19.99
CA ALA A 105 -48.01 -10.57 -19.41
C ALA A 105 -46.65 -10.48 -18.71
N PHE A 106 -45.64 -9.87 -19.35
CA PHE A 106 -44.33 -9.60 -18.75
C PHE A 106 -44.45 -8.80 -17.45
N THR A 107 -45.27 -7.75 -17.43
CA THR A 107 -45.47 -6.92 -16.23
C THR A 107 -46.16 -7.71 -15.11
N GLN A 108 -47.12 -8.59 -15.44
CA GLN A 108 -47.76 -9.44 -14.46
C GLN A 108 -46.78 -10.48 -13.88
N GLU A 109 -46.06 -11.20 -14.73
CA GLU A 109 -45.04 -12.19 -14.35
C GLU A 109 -43.93 -11.55 -13.50
N LEU A 110 -43.45 -10.35 -13.87
CA LEU A 110 -42.50 -9.57 -13.07
C LEU A 110 -43.03 -9.23 -11.67
N MET A 111 -44.31 -8.84 -11.55
CA MET A 111 -44.94 -8.56 -10.26
C MET A 111 -45.24 -9.83 -9.45
N GLU A 112 -45.36 -10.99 -10.08
CA GLU A 112 -45.44 -12.28 -9.40
C GLU A 112 -44.05 -12.71 -8.90
N HIS A 113 -43.01 -12.55 -9.73
CA HIS A 113 -41.61 -12.79 -9.37
C HIS A 113 -41.12 -11.92 -8.21
N TYR A 114 -41.43 -10.62 -8.19
CA TYR A 114 -41.03 -9.73 -7.08
C TYR A 114 -41.54 -10.22 -5.71
N ARG A 115 -42.73 -10.85 -5.67
CA ARG A 115 -43.34 -11.37 -4.43
C ARG A 115 -42.68 -12.66 -3.91
N LEU A 116 -41.83 -13.31 -4.70
CA LEU A 116 -41.10 -14.51 -4.27
C LEU A 116 -39.88 -14.14 -3.41
N TYR A 117 -39.32 -12.94 -3.57
CA TYR A 117 -38.16 -12.51 -2.81
C TYR A 117 -38.51 -12.26 -1.34
N PRO A 118 -37.72 -12.79 -0.38
CA PRO A 118 -37.95 -12.57 1.03
C PRO A 118 -37.78 -11.08 1.39
N PRO A 119 -38.33 -10.59 2.50
CA PRO A 119 -38.13 -9.19 2.92
C PRO A 119 -36.72 -8.97 3.49
N LEU A 120 -36.03 -7.90 3.07
CA LEU A 120 -34.70 -7.55 3.56
C LEU A 120 -34.81 -6.56 4.74
N ASN A 121 -35.19 -7.06 5.92
CA ASN A 121 -35.23 -6.25 7.14
C ASN A 121 -33.85 -6.23 7.82
N MET A 122 -33.25 -5.04 7.90
CA MET A 122 -31.92 -4.79 8.47
C MET A 122 -32.02 -3.84 9.68
N PRO A 123 -31.02 -3.78 10.58
CA PRO A 123 -30.95 -2.76 11.62
C PRO A 123 -30.41 -1.43 11.06
N VAL A 124 -30.44 -0.37 11.87
CA VAL A 124 -29.56 0.80 11.64
C VAL A 124 -28.18 0.42 12.16
N VAL A 125 -27.24 0.18 11.26
CA VAL A 125 -25.89 -0.30 11.60
C VAL A 125 -25.08 0.86 12.16
N ALA A 126 -24.40 0.63 13.29
CA ALA A 126 -23.59 1.63 13.96
C ALA A 126 -22.13 1.18 14.10
N PHE A 127 -21.22 2.12 13.87
CA PHE A 127 -19.78 1.91 13.89
C PHE A 127 -19.10 3.02 14.69
N ARG A 128 -18.60 2.70 15.89
CA ARG A 128 -17.82 3.64 16.70
C ARG A 128 -16.44 3.84 16.10
N ASN A 129 -16.04 5.09 15.93
CA ASN A 129 -14.70 5.46 15.52
C ASN A 129 -13.72 5.24 16.67
N SER A 130 -12.76 4.34 16.48
CA SER A 130 -11.75 4.00 17.50
C SER A 130 -10.46 4.82 17.36
N GLY A 131 -10.49 5.85 16.49
CA GLY A 131 -9.29 6.52 16.00
C GLY A 131 -8.44 5.62 15.10
N GLN A 132 -7.29 6.13 14.69
CA GLN A 132 -6.31 5.42 13.84
C GLN A 132 -6.95 4.78 12.58
N TRP A 133 -7.94 5.46 12.00
CA TRP A 133 -8.70 5.03 10.82
C TRP A 133 -9.52 3.73 10.99
N THR A 134 -9.81 3.30 12.21
CA THR A 134 -10.54 2.05 12.49
C THR A 134 -11.88 2.28 13.16
N PHE A 135 -12.85 1.42 12.85
CA PHE A 135 -14.17 1.42 13.45
C PHE A 135 -14.50 0.08 14.14
N GLY A 136 -15.31 0.13 15.19
CA GLY A 136 -15.88 -1.03 15.88
C GLY A 136 -17.39 -1.03 15.79
N GLU A 137 -18.02 -2.16 15.46
CA GLU A 137 -19.48 -2.24 15.35
C GLU A 137 -20.17 -2.14 16.72
N MET A 138 -21.14 -1.24 16.85
CA MET A 138 -21.87 -0.94 18.10
C MET A 138 -23.39 -1.09 17.98
N THR A 139 -23.92 -1.58 16.86
CA THR A 139 -25.37 -1.71 16.55
C THR A 139 -26.22 -2.19 17.74
N ASP A 140 -25.85 -3.31 18.35
CA ASP A 140 -26.56 -3.89 19.51
C ASP A 140 -26.29 -3.11 20.81
N GLU A 141 -25.08 -2.61 21.02
CA GLU A 141 -24.68 -1.92 22.26
C GLU A 141 -25.31 -0.53 22.37
N TRP A 142 -25.54 0.13 21.24
CA TRP A 142 -26.21 1.41 21.18
C TRP A 142 -27.73 1.29 21.05
N GLY A 143 -28.28 0.07 20.89
CA GLY A 143 -29.73 -0.15 20.86
C GLY A 143 -30.41 0.07 19.50
N LEU A 144 -29.63 0.07 18.42
CA LEU A 144 -30.11 0.28 17.04
C LEU A 144 -30.40 -1.04 16.28
N GLY A 145 -30.30 -2.19 16.96
CA GLY A 145 -30.54 -3.53 16.42
C GLY A 145 -32.01 -3.89 16.10
N GLN A 146 -32.94 -2.94 16.11
CA GLN A 146 -34.32 -3.19 15.64
C GLN A 146 -34.31 -3.40 14.12
N LEU A 147 -34.82 -4.54 13.64
CA LEU A 147 -34.89 -4.82 12.22
C LEU A 147 -36.08 -4.10 11.54
N GLY A 148 -35.84 -3.54 10.36
CA GLY A 148 -36.86 -2.95 9.49
C GLY A 148 -36.29 -2.55 8.12
N VAL A 149 -37.04 -1.75 7.37
CA VAL A 149 -36.56 -1.12 6.14
C VAL A 149 -36.36 0.37 6.45
N HIS A 150 -35.12 0.74 6.80
CA HIS A 150 -34.76 2.07 7.27
C HIS A 150 -34.28 2.93 6.11
N HIS A 151 -34.95 4.05 5.85
CA HIS A 151 -34.62 4.97 4.75
C HIS A 151 -33.87 6.21 5.26
N GLY A 152 -34.53 7.38 5.31
CA GLY A 152 -33.90 8.63 5.71
C GLY A 152 -33.61 8.70 7.21
N MET A 153 -32.53 9.39 7.57
CA MET A 153 -32.12 9.61 8.95
C MET A 153 -31.79 11.08 9.20
N ALA A 154 -32.25 11.61 10.33
CA ALA A 154 -32.01 12.99 10.76
C ALA A 154 -31.49 13.05 12.19
N LEU A 155 -30.67 14.07 12.48
CA LEU A 155 -30.26 14.41 13.84
C LEU A 155 -30.92 15.71 14.30
N GLY A 156 -31.12 15.83 15.61
CA GLY A 156 -31.53 17.05 16.30
C GLY A 156 -31.52 16.83 17.82
N ASP A 157 -31.48 17.89 18.60
CA ASP A 157 -31.51 17.85 20.07
C ASP A 157 -32.96 18.10 20.52
N PHE A 158 -33.78 17.04 20.65
CA PHE A 158 -35.24 17.22 20.82
C PHE A 158 -35.69 17.32 22.27
N ASP A 159 -34.88 16.91 23.25
CA ASP A 159 -35.14 17.14 24.67
C ASP A 159 -34.27 18.25 25.31
N LEU A 160 -33.42 18.91 24.50
CA LEU A 160 -32.64 20.11 24.81
C LEU A 160 -31.55 19.89 25.86
N ASP A 161 -30.99 18.68 25.88
CA ASP A 161 -29.91 18.24 26.77
C ASP A 161 -28.51 18.44 26.14
N GLY A 162 -28.46 18.65 24.81
CA GLY A 162 -27.27 19.04 24.07
C GLY A 162 -26.41 17.91 23.52
N ASP A 163 -26.82 16.64 23.61
CA ASP A 163 -26.38 15.62 22.66
C ASP A 163 -27.37 15.51 21.47
N LEU A 164 -26.98 14.81 20.39
CA LEU A 164 -27.82 14.69 19.20
C LEU A 164 -28.59 13.37 19.21
N ASP A 165 -29.91 13.47 19.18
CA ASP A 165 -30.82 12.35 19.01
C ASP A 165 -30.93 11.93 17.53
N LEU A 166 -31.45 10.72 17.30
CA LEU A 166 -31.63 10.15 15.97
C LEU A 166 -33.11 9.91 15.64
N VAL A 167 -33.54 10.41 14.48
CA VAL A 167 -34.85 10.11 13.87
C VAL A 167 -34.63 9.24 12.63
N VAL A 168 -35.39 8.16 12.48
CA VAL A 168 -35.28 7.20 11.37
C VAL A 168 -36.64 6.94 10.73
N ASN A 169 -36.74 7.16 9.41
CA ASN A 169 -37.96 6.82 8.66
C ASN A 169 -37.97 5.34 8.29
N ASN A 170 -39.01 4.63 8.71
CA ASN A 170 -39.20 3.19 8.48
C ASN A 170 -40.29 2.97 7.42
N LEU A 171 -39.96 2.31 6.30
CA LEU A 171 -40.91 2.08 5.22
C LEU A 171 -42.09 1.21 5.72
N ASN A 172 -43.31 1.69 5.51
CA ASN A 172 -44.56 1.05 5.99
C ASN A 172 -44.63 0.82 7.52
N GLY A 173 -43.79 1.48 8.31
CA GLY A 173 -43.74 1.36 9.77
C GLY A 173 -43.89 2.71 10.49
N LEU A 174 -43.88 2.67 11.83
CA LEU A 174 -43.73 3.87 12.65
C LEU A 174 -42.31 4.43 12.49
N ALA A 175 -42.15 5.75 12.44
CA ALA A 175 -40.84 6.38 12.51
C ALA A 175 -40.13 6.02 13.83
N GLY A 176 -38.85 5.65 13.74
CA GLY A 176 -38.01 5.41 14.90
C GLY A 176 -37.56 6.74 15.51
N LEU A 177 -37.81 6.91 16.81
CA LEU A 177 -37.27 8.00 17.61
C LEU A 177 -36.34 7.41 18.65
N TYR A 178 -35.06 7.76 18.56
CA TYR A 178 -33.97 7.21 19.34
C TYR A 178 -33.33 8.35 20.12
N ARG A 179 -33.66 8.45 21.41
CA ARG A 179 -33.02 9.44 22.28
C ARG A 179 -31.62 9.00 22.65
N ASN A 180 -30.61 9.86 22.50
CA ASN A 180 -29.28 9.61 23.02
C ASN A 180 -29.28 9.83 24.56
N ASP A 181 -28.45 9.08 25.27
CA ASP A 181 -28.30 9.17 26.73
C ASP A 181 -26.80 9.32 27.07
N SER A 182 -26.06 10.07 26.24
CA SER A 182 -24.62 10.19 26.37
C SER A 182 -24.25 11.12 27.53
N VAL A 183 -23.28 10.70 28.33
CA VAL A 183 -22.84 11.43 29.54
C VAL A 183 -21.52 12.19 29.32
N GLY A 184 -21.01 12.24 28.09
CA GLY A 184 -19.81 12.98 27.76
C GLY A 184 -20.04 14.49 27.83
N GLY A 185 -19.00 15.24 28.21
CA GLY A 185 -19.06 16.69 28.28
C GLY A 185 -19.10 17.29 26.89
N ARG A 186 -20.05 18.19 26.61
CA ARG A 186 -20.36 18.69 25.26
C ARG A 186 -20.52 20.21 25.20
N VAL A 187 -20.37 20.77 24.01
CA VAL A 187 -20.73 22.15 23.69
C VAL A 187 -21.58 22.14 22.43
N THR A 188 -22.75 22.77 22.50
CA THR A 188 -23.60 22.97 21.32
C THR A 188 -23.42 24.38 20.76
N VAL A 189 -23.43 24.49 19.43
CA VAL A 189 -23.19 25.75 18.72
C VAL A 189 -24.25 25.93 17.64
N ARG A 190 -25.05 26.98 17.77
CA ARG A 190 -25.98 27.44 16.74
C ARG A 190 -25.44 28.72 16.11
N LEU A 191 -25.54 28.83 14.79
CA LEU A 191 -25.11 30.02 14.07
C LEU A 191 -26.28 30.93 13.75
N LYS A 192 -26.02 32.24 13.84
CA LYS A 192 -26.93 33.30 13.43
C LYS A 192 -26.22 34.15 12.35
N GLY A 193 -26.32 33.68 11.12
CA GLY A 193 -25.74 34.32 9.94
C GLY A 193 -26.53 35.57 9.50
N GLN A 194 -25.94 36.35 8.59
CA GLN A 194 -26.62 37.49 7.99
C GLN A 194 -27.54 37.07 6.85
N GLN A 195 -28.63 37.82 6.62
CA GLN A 195 -29.51 37.58 5.48
C GLN A 195 -28.72 37.63 4.15
N PRO A 196 -29.01 36.74 3.19
CA PRO A 196 -30.12 35.77 3.17
C PRO A 196 -29.83 34.43 3.88
N ASN A 197 -28.64 34.21 4.44
CA ASN A 197 -28.22 32.93 5.03
C ASN A 197 -28.26 32.96 6.57
N THR A 198 -29.46 33.09 7.14
CA THR A 198 -29.63 33.26 8.60
C THR A 198 -29.15 32.07 9.43
N GLU A 199 -29.20 30.86 8.89
CA GLU A 199 -28.72 29.63 9.56
C GLU A 199 -27.21 29.39 9.38
N GLY A 200 -26.50 30.27 8.66
CA GLY A 200 -25.05 30.12 8.46
C GLY A 200 -24.64 28.91 7.62
N VAL A 201 -25.48 28.44 6.69
CA VAL A 201 -25.24 27.25 5.87
C VAL A 201 -23.90 27.35 5.10
N GLY A 202 -23.09 26.30 5.20
CA GLY A 202 -21.73 26.17 4.69
C GLY A 202 -20.67 26.95 5.46
N ALA A 203 -20.98 27.50 6.63
CA ALA A 203 -19.97 27.98 7.57
C ALA A 203 -19.30 26.79 8.29
N LYS A 204 -17.99 26.91 8.54
CA LYS A 204 -17.19 25.89 9.22
C LYS A 204 -16.88 26.31 10.65
N ILE A 205 -17.39 25.53 11.60
CA ILE A 205 -17.19 25.71 13.03
C ILE A 205 -16.07 24.77 13.47
N THR A 206 -15.10 25.27 14.22
CA THR A 206 -13.97 24.52 14.75
C THR A 206 -13.91 24.68 16.25
N LEU A 207 -13.95 23.57 17.01
CA LEU A 207 -13.58 23.57 18.43
C LEU A 207 -12.09 23.21 18.57
N LEU A 208 -11.34 24.06 19.27
CA LEU A 208 -9.95 23.83 19.65
C LEU A 208 -9.85 23.45 21.14
N ASN A 209 -8.93 22.53 21.45
CA ASN A 209 -8.62 22.05 22.81
C ASN A 209 -9.78 21.32 23.55
N GLY A 210 -10.73 20.75 22.79
CA GLY A 210 -11.81 19.90 23.32
C GLY A 210 -11.35 18.48 23.67
N ALA A 211 -12.18 17.47 23.42
CA ALA A 211 -11.84 16.07 23.66
C ALA A 211 -10.62 15.61 22.86
N VAL A 212 -10.57 16.00 21.59
CA VAL A 212 -9.39 15.93 20.71
C VAL A 212 -8.88 17.35 20.39
N PRO A 213 -7.60 17.52 19.95
CA PRO A 213 -6.99 18.84 19.79
C PRO A 213 -7.76 19.82 18.88
N LYS A 214 -8.45 19.28 17.85
CA LYS A 214 -9.29 20.03 16.92
C LYS A 214 -10.45 19.15 16.44
N GLN A 215 -11.67 19.64 16.57
CA GLN A 215 -12.86 19.12 15.90
C GLN A 215 -13.37 20.16 14.88
N THR A 216 -14.06 19.74 13.82
CA THR A 216 -14.57 20.67 12.81
C THR A 216 -15.87 20.15 12.20
N PHE A 217 -16.89 21.01 12.18
CA PHE A 217 -18.21 20.72 11.63
C PHE A 217 -18.58 21.80 10.60
N GLU A 218 -19.27 21.41 9.52
CA GLU A 218 -19.80 22.35 8.52
C GLU A 218 -21.34 22.35 8.61
N ILE A 219 -21.97 23.52 8.74
CA ILE A 219 -23.44 23.59 8.77
C ILE A 219 -23.97 23.21 7.37
N ILE A 220 -24.68 22.10 7.28
CA ILE A 220 -25.29 21.61 6.04
C ILE A 220 -26.81 21.81 6.05
N ALA A 221 -27.40 22.08 4.88
CA ALA A 221 -28.85 22.10 4.67
C ALA A 221 -29.22 20.98 3.69
N GLY A 222 -29.86 19.92 4.21
CA GLY A 222 -30.14 18.69 3.45
C GLY A 222 -28.89 17.82 3.26
N GLY A 223 -28.80 17.12 2.13
CA GLY A 223 -27.68 16.24 1.79
C GLY A 223 -27.75 14.80 2.33
N ARG A 224 -28.80 14.45 3.06
CA ARG A 224 -29.09 13.07 3.54
C ARG A 224 -30.25 12.47 2.73
N TYR A 225 -30.35 11.15 2.67
CA TYR A 225 -31.36 10.47 1.83
C TYR A 225 -32.78 10.84 2.29
N LEU A 226 -33.49 11.64 1.47
CA LEU A 226 -34.85 12.14 1.75
C LEU A 226 -35.02 12.72 3.17
N SER A 227 -33.97 13.36 3.70
CA SER A 227 -33.91 13.83 5.09
C SER A 227 -32.99 15.05 5.26
N GLY A 228 -33.20 15.79 6.34
CA GLY A 228 -32.40 16.95 6.75
C GLY A 228 -32.36 17.00 8.28
N SER A 229 -31.29 17.56 8.84
CA SER A 229 -31.05 17.63 10.29
C SER A 229 -31.12 19.07 10.78
N GLU A 230 -31.22 19.24 12.09
CA GLU A 230 -31.10 20.54 12.71
C GLU A 230 -29.72 21.17 12.37
N PRO A 231 -29.64 22.48 12.05
CA PRO A 231 -28.39 23.19 11.83
C PRO A 231 -27.67 23.51 13.16
N LEU A 232 -27.44 22.47 13.97
CA LEU A 232 -26.79 22.53 15.27
C LEU A 232 -25.49 21.71 15.21
N ALA A 233 -24.37 22.32 15.60
CA ALA A 233 -23.11 21.62 15.76
C ALA A 233 -22.92 21.22 17.23
N VAL A 234 -22.55 19.96 17.49
CA VAL A 234 -22.21 19.47 18.83
C VAL A 234 -20.75 19.01 18.81
N PHE A 235 -20.01 19.38 19.85
CA PHE A 235 -18.59 19.04 19.99
C PHE A 235 -18.30 18.45 21.37
N ALA A 236 -17.50 17.40 21.41
CA ALA A 236 -17.02 16.81 22.65
C ALA A 236 -15.93 17.67 23.30
N THR A 237 -16.05 17.91 24.59
CA THR A 237 -15.08 18.67 25.41
C THR A 237 -14.10 17.76 26.15
N GLY A 238 -14.45 16.48 26.31
CA GLY A 238 -13.67 15.51 27.07
C GLY A 238 -13.51 15.92 28.54
N SER A 239 -12.35 15.60 29.13
CA SER A 239 -11.98 16.01 30.49
C SER A 239 -10.96 17.15 30.52
N SER A 240 -10.76 17.82 29.39
CA SER A 240 -9.77 18.88 29.19
C SER A 240 -10.00 20.06 30.14
N LYS A 241 -8.95 20.49 30.86
CA LYS A 241 -8.93 21.73 31.66
C LYS A 241 -8.38 22.94 30.90
N SER A 242 -7.99 22.75 29.64
CA SER A 242 -7.46 23.81 28.79
C SER A 242 -8.57 24.78 28.37
N ALA A 243 -8.21 26.05 28.17
CA ALA A 243 -9.17 27.03 27.64
C ALA A 243 -9.58 26.64 26.21
N MET A 244 -10.81 26.16 26.07
CA MET A 244 -11.41 25.85 24.78
C MET A 244 -11.73 27.14 24.00
N THR A 245 -11.64 27.06 22.68
CA THR A 245 -11.95 28.17 21.77
C THR A 245 -12.76 27.64 20.58
N ILE A 246 -13.86 28.33 20.25
CA ILE A 246 -14.61 28.10 19.02
C ILE A 246 -14.17 29.13 17.98
N GLU A 247 -13.91 28.66 16.77
CA GLU A 247 -13.71 29.49 15.59
C GLU A 247 -14.80 29.21 14.55
N VAL A 248 -15.45 30.24 14.02
CA VAL A 248 -16.42 30.12 12.93
C VAL A 248 -15.86 30.81 11.70
N HIS A 249 -15.71 30.08 10.61
CA HIS A 249 -15.36 30.61 9.29
C HIS A 249 -16.64 30.70 8.47
N TRP A 250 -17.11 31.93 8.21
CA TRP A 250 -18.36 32.21 7.51
C TRP A 250 -18.16 32.17 5.99
N ARG A 251 -19.21 31.82 5.24
CA ARG A 251 -19.18 31.88 3.76
C ARG A 251 -18.94 33.27 3.18
N SER A 252 -19.13 34.32 3.99
CA SER A 252 -18.82 35.71 3.67
C SER A 252 -17.32 36.07 3.75
N GLY A 253 -16.44 35.12 4.13
CA GLY A 253 -15.02 35.36 4.35
C GLY A 253 -14.69 35.96 5.73
N LYS A 254 -15.71 36.25 6.55
CA LYS A 254 -15.51 36.70 7.94
C LYS A 254 -15.17 35.54 8.87
N ARG A 255 -14.61 35.86 10.03
CA ARG A 255 -14.26 34.89 11.09
C ARG A 255 -14.69 35.40 12.46
N SER A 256 -15.37 34.54 13.22
CA SER A 256 -15.62 34.72 14.65
C SER A 256 -14.65 33.85 15.46
N VAL A 257 -14.12 34.36 16.57
CA VAL A 257 -13.29 33.60 17.51
C VAL A 257 -13.80 33.86 18.93
N ILE A 258 -14.19 32.81 19.65
CA ILE A 258 -14.77 32.88 21.00
C ILE A 258 -13.94 31.97 21.91
N SER A 259 -13.16 32.57 22.80
CA SER A 259 -12.31 31.86 23.77
C SER A 259 -12.98 31.74 25.14
N GLY A 260 -12.47 30.82 25.98
CA GLY A 260 -13.00 30.60 27.33
C GLY A 260 -14.29 29.77 27.35
N ILE A 261 -14.52 29.00 26.29
CA ILE A 261 -15.67 28.11 26.14
C ILE A 261 -15.73 27.13 27.33
N GLN A 262 -16.92 26.95 27.88
CA GLN A 262 -17.19 26.11 29.04
C GLN A 262 -17.96 24.85 28.59
N PRO A 263 -17.67 23.67 29.17
CA PRO A 263 -18.43 22.47 28.88
C PRO A 263 -19.87 22.57 29.40
N ASN A 264 -20.76 21.80 28.76
CA ASN A 264 -22.18 21.67 29.05
C ASN A 264 -22.90 23.03 28.96
N ARG A 265 -22.70 23.71 27.82
CA ARG A 265 -23.27 25.01 27.47
C ARG A 265 -23.61 25.06 25.98
N ALA A 266 -24.68 25.78 25.67
CA ALA A 266 -25.04 26.17 24.31
C ALA A 266 -24.50 27.57 24.01
N TYR A 267 -24.00 27.78 22.79
CA TYR A 267 -23.51 29.05 22.28
C TYR A 267 -24.25 29.42 20.99
N GLU A 268 -24.89 30.59 20.97
CA GLU A 268 -25.37 31.20 19.74
C GLU A 268 -24.34 32.23 19.27
N ILE A 269 -23.86 32.10 18.03
CA ILE A 269 -22.80 32.95 17.48
C ILE A 269 -23.35 33.78 16.32
N ASP A 270 -23.38 35.10 16.51
CA ASP A 270 -23.85 36.07 15.51
C ASP A 270 -22.72 36.48 14.55
N GLU A 271 -22.98 36.43 13.24
CA GLU A 271 -22.04 36.87 12.21
C GLU A 271 -21.79 38.39 12.26
N ALA A 272 -22.73 39.20 12.77
CA ALA A 272 -22.57 40.66 12.82
C ALA A 272 -21.39 41.12 13.70
N GLY A 273 -20.96 40.32 14.68
CA GLY A 273 -19.79 40.58 15.53
C GLY A 273 -18.46 40.08 14.97
N SER A 274 -18.44 39.52 13.75
CA SER A 274 -17.25 38.85 13.18
C SER A 274 -16.29 39.81 12.47
N ALA A 275 -15.00 39.51 12.53
CA ALA A 275 -13.96 40.29 11.85
C ALA A 275 -13.72 39.77 10.43
N GLN A 276 -13.45 40.67 9.48
CA GLN A 276 -13.08 40.28 8.12
C GLN A 276 -11.64 39.73 8.10
N VAL A 277 -11.43 38.55 7.52
CA VAL A 277 -10.10 37.98 7.31
C VAL A 277 -9.64 38.33 5.89
N PRO A 278 -8.36 38.70 5.66
CA PRO A 278 -7.86 38.91 4.31
C PRO A 278 -7.89 37.60 3.50
N ASP A 279 -8.58 37.59 2.36
CA ASP A 279 -8.59 36.46 1.43
C ASP A 279 -7.18 36.17 0.90
N GLN A 280 -6.65 34.98 1.20
CA GLN A 280 -5.40 34.50 0.58
C GLN A 280 -5.62 33.80 -0.76
N TYR A 281 -6.86 33.67 -1.23
CA TYR A 281 -7.22 32.99 -2.48
C TYR A 281 -8.13 33.84 -3.38
N SER A 282 -7.67 35.05 -3.74
CA SER A 282 -8.30 35.91 -4.74
C SER A 282 -7.27 36.49 -5.71
N LYS A 283 -6.81 35.65 -6.65
CA LYS A 283 -6.15 36.07 -7.90
C LYS A 283 -6.54 35.14 -9.05
N THR A 284 -7.70 35.40 -9.63
CA THR A 284 -7.97 35.10 -11.05
C THR A 284 -8.16 36.43 -11.76
N GLU A 285 -7.45 36.62 -12.87
CA GLU A 285 -7.37 37.91 -13.55
C GLU A 285 -8.67 38.25 -14.28
N GLY A 286 -9.27 39.40 -13.93
CA GLY A 286 -10.31 40.05 -14.73
C GLY A 286 -9.68 41.05 -15.70
N ALA A 287 -10.06 40.98 -16.98
CA ALA A 287 -9.46 41.78 -18.04
C ALA A 287 -9.73 43.31 -17.91
N LYS A 288 -8.82 44.09 -18.51
CA LYS A 288 -8.79 45.56 -18.57
C LYS A 288 -10.10 46.22 -19.00
N THR A 289 -10.48 47.31 -18.33
CA THR A 289 -10.45 48.68 -18.91
C THR A 289 -10.48 49.75 -17.81
N PRO A 290 -9.92 50.97 -18.04
CA PRO A 290 -9.76 51.98 -16.98
C PRO A 290 -10.75 53.15 -17.12
N GLU A 291 -11.07 53.82 -16.01
CA GLU A 291 -11.03 55.30 -16.00
C GLU A 291 -10.94 55.95 -14.60
N ASN A 292 -9.94 56.83 -14.49
CA ASN A 292 -9.95 58.14 -13.81
C ASN A 292 -10.23 58.37 -12.30
N ARG A 293 -9.27 59.13 -11.74
CA ARG A 293 -9.38 60.22 -10.75
C ARG A 293 -9.30 59.92 -9.24
N ALA A 294 -8.05 60.03 -8.79
CA ALA A 294 -7.53 61.16 -8.01
C ALA A 294 -7.78 61.24 -6.49
N SER A 295 -6.68 61.63 -5.81
CA SER A 295 -6.60 62.30 -4.50
C SER A 295 -7.17 61.57 -3.28
N SER A 296 -6.54 61.61 -2.10
CA SER A 296 -5.22 62.12 -1.69
C SER A 296 -5.09 61.87 -0.18
N ASN A 297 -3.87 61.65 0.33
CA ASN A 297 -3.44 62.05 1.68
C ASN A 297 -4.22 61.50 2.90
N SER A 298 -3.63 61.21 4.05
CA SER A 298 -2.24 61.25 4.54
C SER A 298 -2.23 60.73 5.98
N LEU A 299 -1.06 60.31 6.50
CA LEU A 299 -0.50 60.61 7.84
C LEU A 299 -1.42 60.55 9.11
N SER A 300 -1.00 60.14 10.31
CA SER A 300 0.19 59.45 10.84
C SER A 300 0.09 59.41 12.38
N SER A 301 0.51 58.32 13.04
CA SER A 301 1.04 58.27 14.43
C SER A 301 1.30 56.78 14.76
N GLN A 302 2.46 56.26 15.18
CA GLN A 302 3.55 56.66 16.11
C GLN A 302 3.24 56.55 17.62
N ILE A 303 4.15 55.82 18.32
CA ILE A 303 4.57 55.90 19.75
C ILE A 303 3.62 55.22 20.79
N THR A 304 4.03 54.29 21.69
CA THR A 304 5.35 53.65 21.99
C THR A 304 5.22 52.26 22.67
N ASN A 305 6.35 51.53 22.79
CA ASN A 305 6.53 50.30 23.59
C ASN A 305 6.52 50.52 25.13
N HIS A 306 6.17 49.47 25.87
CA HIS A 306 6.85 49.03 27.12
C HIS A 306 6.86 47.48 27.13
N GLY A 307 7.83 46.82 27.78
CA GLY A 307 8.10 45.39 27.51
C GLY A 307 8.52 44.51 28.68
N LEU A 308 8.52 43.19 28.39
CA LEU A 308 9.28 42.07 28.99
C LEU A 308 9.14 41.80 30.51
N PRO A 309 9.13 40.52 30.99
CA PRO A 309 10.03 39.48 30.50
C PRO A 309 9.45 38.06 30.25
N THR A 310 10.34 37.28 29.65
CA THR A 310 10.35 35.85 29.27
C THR A 310 9.72 34.82 30.22
N SER A 311 8.95 33.89 29.63
CA SER A 311 9.07 32.45 29.94
C SER A 311 8.73 31.58 28.72
N THR A 312 9.49 30.50 28.53
CA THR A 312 9.41 29.53 27.43
C THR A 312 8.01 28.97 27.14
N THR A 313 7.53 29.15 25.90
CA THR A 313 6.47 28.33 25.29
C THR A 313 7.00 27.65 24.03
N SER A 314 6.91 26.33 23.97
CA SER A 314 7.15 25.56 22.76
C SER A 314 6.23 26.04 21.64
N ARG A 315 6.76 26.48 20.51
CA ARG A 315 5.94 26.76 19.34
C ARG A 315 5.42 25.44 18.80
N LEU A 316 4.09 25.27 18.83
CA LEU A 316 3.40 24.36 17.91
C LEU A 316 3.81 24.72 16.47
N PRO A 317 3.92 23.76 15.54
CA PRO A 317 4.20 24.08 14.15
C PRO A 317 3.12 25.01 13.62
N GLN A 318 3.50 26.24 13.24
CA GLN A 318 2.60 27.09 12.49
C GLN A 318 2.34 26.41 11.15
N SER A 319 1.07 26.39 10.72
CA SER A 319 0.67 25.93 9.39
C SER A 319 1.28 26.83 8.33
N SER A 320 2.50 26.53 7.92
CA SER A 320 3.16 27.15 6.79
C SER A 320 2.67 26.46 5.52
N THR A 321 1.62 27.01 4.92
CA THR A 321 1.35 26.85 3.47
C THR A 321 2.42 27.58 2.67
N LEU A 322 3.67 27.11 2.80
CA LEU A 322 4.75 27.51 1.91
C LEU A 322 4.51 26.84 0.56
N ASN A 323 4.56 27.64 -0.50
CA ASN A 323 4.79 27.17 -1.86
C ASN A 323 6.23 26.63 -1.96
N SER A 324 6.52 25.52 -1.28
CA SER A 324 7.76 24.77 -1.48
C SER A 324 7.65 24.02 -2.81
N GLN A 325 8.63 24.21 -3.69
CA GLN A 325 8.84 23.36 -4.86
C GLN A 325 8.89 21.89 -4.41
N PRO A 326 8.23 20.95 -5.13
CA PRO A 326 8.33 19.53 -4.79
C PRO A 326 9.76 19.02 -4.96
N PHE A 327 10.10 17.94 -4.24
CA PHE A 327 11.42 17.33 -4.37
C PHE A 327 11.69 16.75 -5.75
N PHE A 328 10.69 16.07 -6.32
CA PHE A 328 10.79 15.41 -7.61
C PHE A 328 9.93 16.08 -8.69
N ASN A 329 10.52 16.26 -9.87
CA ASN A 329 9.81 16.61 -11.10
C ASN A 329 9.60 15.35 -11.95
N ASP A 330 8.37 15.15 -12.44
CA ASP A 330 8.07 14.11 -13.43
C ASP A 330 8.63 14.54 -14.80
N ILE A 331 9.62 13.82 -15.30
CA ILE A 331 10.26 14.06 -16.61
C ILE A 331 10.04 12.89 -17.58
N SER A 332 9.02 12.06 -17.36
CA SER A 332 8.78 10.81 -18.09
C SER A 332 8.66 10.96 -19.62
N GLU A 333 8.31 12.15 -20.10
CA GLU A 333 8.27 12.48 -21.53
C GLU A 333 9.64 12.36 -22.21
N SER A 334 10.74 12.57 -21.47
CA SER A 334 12.12 12.42 -21.96
C SER A 334 12.45 11.02 -22.49
N ILE A 335 11.84 9.98 -21.89
CA ILE A 335 11.98 8.58 -22.34
C ILE A 335 10.78 8.14 -23.19
N SER A 336 9.59 8.73 -23.00
CA SER A 336 8.36 8.41 -23.74
C SER A 336 8.06 6.90 -23.86
N HIS A 337 8.40 6.14 -22.81
CA HIS A 337 8.25 4.69 -22.75
C HIS A 337 6.87 4.28 -22.21
N SER A 338 6.27 3.24 -22.79
CA SER A 338 5.12 2.53 -22.23
C SER A 338 5.37 1.02 -22.27
N HIS A 339 5.05 0.33 -21.19
CA HIS A 339 5.12 -1.13 -21.15
C HIS A 339 4.12 -1.74 -22.14
N HIS A 340 4.53 -2.85 -22.78
CA HIS A 340 3.66 -3.72 -23.54
C HIS A 340 3.42 -5.00 -22.75
N GLU A 341 2.16 -5.41 -22.65
CA GLU A 341 1.76 -6.69 -22.09
C GLU A 341 0.78 -7.39 -23.04
N THR A 342 0.91 -8.70 -23.19
CA THR A 342 -0.05 -9.50 -23.95
C THR A 342 -1.21 -9.92 -23.04
N ASP A 343 -2.46 -9.79 -23.51
CA ASP A 343 -3.59 -10.24 -22.71
C ASP A 343 -3.76 -11.77 -22.77
N PHE A 344 -3.75 -12.40 -21.59
CA PHE A 344 -3.98 -13.82 -21.37
C PHE A 344 -5.07 -14.02 -20.32
N ASN A 345 -5.91 -15.06 -20.44
CA ASN A 345 -6.95 -15.34 -19.44
C ASN A 345 -6.49 -16.38 -18.42
N ASP A 346 -5.83 -15.93 -17.35
CA ASP A 346 -5.37 -16.77 -16.23
C ASP A 346 -6.50 -17.58 -15.58
N PHE A 347 -7.73 -17.05 -15.58
CA PHE A 347 -8.91 -17.69 -15.00
C PHE A 347 -9.44 -18.83 -15.88
N GLU A 348 -9.21 -18.83 -17.20
CA GLU A 348 -9.44 -20.04 -18.02
C GLU A 348 -8.43 -21.14 -17.69
N ARG A 349 -7.19 -20.78 -17.35
CA ARG A 349 -6.13 -21.72 -16.99
C ARG A 349 -6.29 -22.30 -15.58
N GLN A 350 -6.73 -21.47 -14.62
CA GLN A 350 -6.98 -21.85 -13.24
C GLN A 350 -8.21 -21.09 -12.71
N PRO A 351 -9.44 -21.65 -12.84
CA PRO A 351 -10.70 -20.93 -12.58
C PRO A 351 -10.90 -20.32 -11.18
N LEU A 352 -10.24 -20.87 -10.16
CA LEU A 352 -10.34 -20.38 -8.77
C LEU A 352 -9.14 -19.51 -8.37
N LEU A 353 -8.43 -18.94 -9.35
CA LEU A 353 -7.31 -18.04 -9.11
C LEU A 353 -7.80 -16.66 -8.61
N LEU A 354 -7.05 -16.06 -7.69
CA LEU A 354 -7.42 -14.80 -7.03
C LEU A 354 -7.13 -13.54 -7.87
N PHE A 355 -6.10 -13.63 -8.71
CA PHE A 355 -5.54 -12.53 -9.49
C PHE A 355 -4.67 -13.09 -10.61
N LYS A 356 -4.51 -12.34 -11.71
CA LYS A 356 -3.63 -12.74 -12.80
C LYS A 356 -2.17 -12.80 -12.35
N LEU A 357 -1.45 -13.78 -12.89
CA LEU A 357 -0.03 -14.05 -12.68
C LEU A 357 0.78 -13.90 -13.98
N SER A 358 0.10 -13.84 -15.13
CA SER A 358 0.63 -13.52 -16.47
C SER A 358 1.11 -12.08 -16.66
N GLN A 359 0.98 -11.21 -15.66
CA GLN A 359 1.36 -9.79 -15.76
C GLN A 359 2.27 -9.35 -14.60
N PRO A 360 3.39 -10.06 -14.34
CA PRO A 360 4.14 -9.86 -13.11
C PRO A 360 5.15 -8.70 -13.20
N GLY A 361 5.52 -8.29 -14.42
CA GLY A 361 6.51 -7.26 -14.70
C GLY A 361 5.92 -5.91 -15.16
N PRO A 362 6.78 -4.97 -15.59
CA PRO A 362 8.23 -5.14 -15.82
C PRO A 362 9.10 -4.77 -14.61
N GLY A 363 10.29 -5.35 -14.49
CA GLY A 363 11.38 -4.78 -13.69
C GLY A 363 12.11 -3.63 -14.41
N ILE A 364 13.00 -2.97 -13.70
CA ILE A 364 13.75 -1.80 -14.18
C ILE A 364 15.14 -1.76 -13.54
N ALA A 365 16.17 -1.40 -14.30
CA ALA A 365 17.56 -1.39 -13.84
C ALA A 365 18.33 -0.17 -14.35
N TRP A 366 19.24 0.33 -13.52
CA TRP A 366 20.29 1.27 -13.91
C TRP A 366 21.62 0.54 -14.04
N PHE A 367 22.25 0.63 -15.21
CA PHE A 367 23.54 0.00 -15.46
C PHE A 367 24.19 0.60 -16.72
N ASP A 368 25.39 1.14 -16.59
CA ASP A 368 26.31 1.49 -17.67
C ASP A 368 26.56 0.25 -18.56
N MET A 369 25.81 0.13 -19.66
CA MET A 369 25.75 -1.09 -20.48
C MET A 369 26.63 -0.98 -21.73
N ASP A 370 26.89 0.23 -22.23
CA ASP A 370 27.75 0.46 -23.39
C ASP A 370 29.20 0.88 -23.04
N GLY A 371 29.46 1.27 -21.79
CA GLY A 371 30.79 1.51 -21.26
C GLY A 371 31.28 2.95 -21.28
N ASP A 372 30.42 3.93 -21.52
CA ASP A 372 30.80 5.35 -21.56
C ASP A 372 31.04 6.00 -20.17
N GLY A 373 30.55 5.37 -19.10
CA GLY A 373 30.70 5.80 -17.70
C GLY A 373 29.46 6.44 -17.07
N HIS A 374 28.35 6.51 -17.81
CA HIS A 374 27.03 6.90 -17.32
C HIS A 374 26.10 5.68 -17.27
N ASP A 375 25.19 5.63 -16.29
CA ASP A 375 24.26 4.48 -16.19
C ASP A 375 23.10 4.62 -17.20
N ASP A 376 22.90 3.56 -18.00
CA ASP A 376 21.77 3.45 -18.91
C ASP A 376 20.49 3.04 -18.14
N LEU A 377 19.33 3.47 -18.61
CA LEU A 377 18.04 3.00 -18.10
C LEU A 377 17.55 1.80 -18.90
N ILE A 378 17.44 0.64 -18.26
CA ILE A 378 16.91 -0.60 -18.84
C ILE A 378 15.54 -0.91 -18.22
N ILE A 379 14.54 -1.18 -19.07
CA ILE A 379 13.18 -1.53 -18.67
C ILE A 379 12.81 -2.88 -19.29
N GLY A 380 12.30 -3.79 -18.45
CA GLY A 380 11.84 -5.12 -18.85
C GLY A 380 10.60 -5.07 -19.76
N CYS A 381 10.20 -6.23 -20.26
CA CYS A 381 9.01 -6.36 -21.10
C CYS A 381 8.26 -7.67 -20.84
N GLY A 382 6.93 -7.60 -20.92
CA GLY A 382 6.07 -8.77 -21.01
C GLY A 382 6.20 -9.49 -22.35
N SER A 383 5.61 -10.68 -22.42
CA SER A 383 5.55 -11.50 -23.64
C SER A 383 5.02 -10.69 -24.83
N GLY A 384 5.67 -10.82 -26.00
CA GLY A 384 5.33 -10.03 -27.19
C GLY A 384 5.98 -8.64 -27.26
N GLY A 385 6.59 -8.17 -26.17
CA GLY A 385 7.22 -6.85 -26.08
C GLY A 385 8.64 -6.74 -26.67
N THR A 386 9.36 -5.68 -26.30
CA THR A 386 10.80 -5.54 -26.55
C THR A 386 11.46 -4.89 -25.36
N LEU A 387 12.64 -5.38 -24.97
CA LEU A 387 13.47 -4.77 -23.94
C LEU A 387 13.79 -3.31 -24.33
N ALA A 388 13.49 -2.35 -23.47
CA ALA A 388 13.79 -0.95 -23.73
C ALA A 388 15.08 -0.54 -23.02
N ILE A 389 16.02 0.04 -23.76
CA ILE A 389 17.27 0.59 -23.23
C ILE A 389 17.39 2.03 -23.71
N PHE A 390 17.61 2.95 -22.76
CA PHE A 390 17.83 4.37 -22.98
C PHE A 390 19.20 4.76 -22.47
N ARG A 391 20.07 5.22 -23.36
CA ARG A 391 21.38 5.74 -22.97
C ARG A 391 21.27 7.10 -22.36
N SER A 392 21.93 7.28 -21.21
CA SER A 392 22.10 8.59 -20.60
C SER A 392 23.21 9.38 -21.32
N ASP A 393 23.15 10.70 -21.29
CA ASP A 393 24.26 11.59 -21.66
C ASP A 393 25.00 12.18 -20.44
N GLY A 394 24.68 11.68 -19.24
CA GLY A 394 25.18 12.20 -17.96
C GLY A 394 24.65 13.60 -17.60
N ARG A 395 23.62 14.10 -18.29
CA ARG A 395 23.07 15.46 -18.13
C ARG A 395 21.54 15.49 -18.11
N GLY A 396 20.91 14.33 -18.03
CA GLY A 396 19.45 14.17 -18.08
C GLY A 396 18.86 14.01 -19.49
N GLY A 397 19.70 13.94 -20.53
CA GLY A 397 19.29 13.56 -21.87
C GLY A 397 19.27 12.03 -22.04
N PHE A 398 18.27 11.52 -22.76
CA PHE A 398 18.13 10.09 -23.04
C PHE A 398 18.04 9.81 -24.54
N SER A 399 18.66 8.72 -25.00
CA SER A 399 18.51 8.22 -26.38
C SER A 399 18.22 6.73 -26.41
N ARG A 400 17.11 6.34 -27.07
CA ARG A 400 16.68 4.94 -27.12
C ARG A 400 17.54 4.12 -28.10
N ILE A 401 18.07 2.98 -27.66
CA ILE A 401 18.75 2.03 -28.54
C ILE A 401 17.72 1.36 -29.46
N SER A 402 17.92 1.44 -30.77
CA SER A 402 17.00 0.87 -31.76
C SER A 402 17.25 -0.62 -31.98
N SER A 403 16.46 -1.47 -31.33
CA SER A 403 16.53 -2.95 -31.41
C SER A 403 15.94 -3.53 -32.70
N SER A 404 16.46 -3.15 -33.88
CA SER A 404 15.94 -3.61 -35.19
C SER A 404 16.18 -5.10 -35.51
N GLN A 405 16.84 -5.85 -34.62
CA GLN A 405 17.15 -7.27 -34.78
C GLN A 405 16.91 -8.12 -33.53
N SER A 406 16.35 -7.57 -32.45
CA SER A 406 15.98 -8.38 -31.27
C SER A 406 14.73 -9.19 -31.60
N SER A 407 14.84 -10.52 -31.53
CA SER A 407 13.68 -11.41 -31.59
C SER A 407 12.74 -11.08 -30.43
N VAL A 408 11.47 -10.85 -30.73
CA VAL A 408 10.42 -10.67 -29.73
C VAL A 408 10.43 -11.88 -28.76
N PRO A 409 10.58 -11.67 -27.44
CA PRO A 409 10.61 -12.76 -26.49
C PRO A 409 9.22 -13.39 -26.36
N ALA A 410 9.20 -14.72 -26.24
CA ALA A 410 7.99 -15.53 -26.14
C ALA A 410 7.50 -15.74 -24.69
N SER A 411 8.09 -15.01 -23.75
CA SER A 411 7.86 -15.07 -22.30
C SER A 411 8.41 -13.76 -21.70
N ASP A 412 8.00 -13.40 -20.49
CA ASP A 412 8.37 -12.11 -19.91
C ASP A 412 9.85 -12.05 -19.55
N MET A 413 10.48 -10.93 -19.87
CA MET A 413 11.84 -10.58 -19.46
C MET A 413 11.76 -9.51 -18.38
N SER A 414 11.48 -9.94 -17.15
CA SER A 414 11.03 -9.05 -16.08
C SER A 414 12.01 -8.85 -14.92
N GLY A 415 12.78 -9.85 -14.51
CA GLY A 415 13.83 -9.68 -13.50
C GLY A 415 15.13 -9.18 -14.13
N LEU A 416 15.63 -7.99 -13.77
CA LEU A 416 16.82 -7.40 -14.41
C LEU A 416 18.00 -7.23 -13.45
N VAL A 417 19.19 -7.67 -13.87
CA VAL A 417 20.46 -7.45 -13.17
C VAL A 417 21.57 -7.14 -14.20
N GLY A 418 22.27 -6.02 -14.02
CA GLY A 418 23.42 -5.62 -14.83
C GLY A 418 24.72 -6.00 -14.14
N TRP A 419 25.68 -6.57 -14.87
CA TRP A 419 26.91 -7.12 -14.30
C TRP A 419 28.12 -6.99 -15.25
N ILE A 420 29.32 -6.90 -14.67
CA ILE A 420 30.60 -6.85 -15.39
C ILE A 420 31.40 -8.10 -15.05
N ASP A 421 31.72 -8.92 -16.06
CA ASP A 421 32.45 -10.16 -15.87
C ASP A 421 33.96 -9.96 -15.60
N GLY A 422 34.65 -11.06 -15.26
CA GLY A 422 36.09 -11.06 -14.97
C GLY A 422 37.01 -10.63 -16.13
N ALA A 423 36.47 -10.46 -17.34
CA ALA A 423 37.16 -9.94 -18.52
C ALA A 423 36.73 -8.49 -18.86
N GLY A 424 35.91 -7.85 -18.03
CA GLY A 424 35.37 -6.50 -18.25
C GLY A 424 34.16 -6.46 -19.17
N VAL A 425 33.52 -7.58 -19.48
CA VAL A 425 32.34 -7.62 -20.38
C VAL A 425 31.08 -7.26 -19.60
N ARG A 426 30.46 -6.14 -19.99
CA ARG A 426 29.16 -5.69 -19.49
C ARG A 426 28.04 -6.56 -20.06
N THR A 427 27.25 -7.15 -19.18
CA THR A 427 26.17 -8.09 -19.51
C THR A 427 24.95 -7.81 -18.65
N LEU A 428 23.81 -7.65 -19.29
CA LEU A 428 22.49 -7.66 -18.66
C LEU A 428 21.97 -9.10 -18.59
N LEU A 429 21.61 -9.55 -17.40
CA LEU A 429 20.85 -10.76 -17.15
C LEU A 429 19.37 -10.42 -17.03
N ALA A 430 18.51 -11.17 -17.73
CA ALA A 430 17.06 -11.00 -17.68
C ALA A 430 16.36 -12.33 -17.36
N GLY A 431 15.73 -12.41 -16.19
CA GLY A 431 14.97 -13.56 -15.70
C GLY A 431 13.73 -13.79 -16.56
N VAL A 432 13.50 -15.05 -16.93
CA VAL A 432 12.41 -15.45 -17.84
C VAL A 432 11.29 -16.12 -17.05
N THR A 433 10.16 -15.43 -16.95
CA THR A 433 8.95 -15.90 -16.28
C THR A 433 7.79 -16.02 -17.26
N GLY A 434 6.83 -16.88 -16.95
CA GLY A 434 5.58 -17.02 -17.69
C GLY A 434 4.62 -17.91 -16.93
N TYR A 435 3.34 -17.52 -16.85
CA TYR A 435 2.29 -18.31 -16.20
C TYR A 435 1.49 -19.14 -17.22
N GLU A 436 1.45 -18.66 -18.45
CA GLU A 436 0.77 -19.19 -19.63
C GLU A 436 1.42 -20.50 -20.13
N ALA A 437 2.74 -20.58 -20.03
CA ALA A 437 3.53 -21.74 -20.42
C ALA A 437 4.84 -21.81 -19.61
N PRO A 438 5.43 -23.00 -19.43
CA PRO A 438 6.78 -23.14 -18.88
C PRO A 438 7.81 -22.36 -19.69
N ALA A 439 8.68 -21.63 -18.98
CA ALA A 439 9.81 -20.94 -19.58
C ALA A 439 10.73 -21.95 -20.28
N LYS A 440 11.35 -21.54 -21.40
CA LYS A 440 12.33 -22.37 -22.13
C LYS A 440 13.74 -22.30 -21.55
N HIS A 441 14.04 -21.24 -20.82
CA HIS A 441 15.33 -20.96 -20.18
C HIS A 441 15.08 -20.29 -18.82
N ALA A 442 16.05 -20.31 -17.90
CA ALA A 442 15.90 -19.64 -16.60
C ALA A 442 16.12 -18.11 -16.71
N ALA A 443 17.09 -17.70 -17.52
CA ALA A 443 17.39 -16.31 -17.83
C ALA A 443 18.00 -16.17 -19.24
N THR A 444 17.95 -14.97 -19.81
CA THR A 444 18.71 -14.60 -21.01
C THR A 444 19.87 -13.67 -20.66
N GLN A 445 20.87 -13.62 -21.55
CA GLN A 445 22.04 -12.75 -21.41
C GLN A 445 22.05 -11.77 -22.59
N SER A 446 22.23 -10.47 -22.35
CA SER A 446 22.25 -9.43 -23.38
C SER A 446 23.40 -8.45 -23.17
N ARG A 447 23.98 -7.93 -24.26
CA ARG A 447 25.04 -6.91 -24.23
C ARG A 447 24.83 -5.86 -25.32
N VAL A 448 25.45 -4.68 -25.18
CA VAL A 448 25.45 -3.66 -26.23
C VAL A 448 26.71 -3.77 -27.09
N GLU A 449 26.52 -3.72 -28.42
CA GLU A 449 27.61 -3.65 -29.41
C GLU A 449 27.31 -2.52 -30.41
N GLY A 450 28.08 -1.43 -30.33
CA GLY A 450 27.81 -0.23 -31.12
C GLY A 450 26.38 0.28 -30.82
N PRO A 451 25.49 0.47 -31.83
CA PRO A 451 24.10 0.89 -31.61
C PRO A 451 23.11 -0.29 -31.45
N ARG A 452 23.57 -1.52 -31.18
CA ARG A 452 22.73 -2.73 -31.17
C ARG A 452 22.77 -3.45 -29.83
N VAL A 453 21.70 -4.20 -29.55
CA VAL A 453 21.64 -5.19 -28.46
C VAL A 453 21.90 -6.57 -29.07
N VAL A 454 22.84 -7.32 -28.50
CA VAL A 454 23.18 -8.68 -28.88
C VAL A 454 22.77 -9.62 -27.75
N ILE A 455 21.91 -10.59 -28.07
CA ILE A 455 21.47 -11.64 -27.14
C ILE A 455 22.48 -12.80 -27.24
N GLY A 456 23.04 -13.19 -26.10
CA GLY A 456 23.96 -14.33 -25.96
C GLY A 456 23.24 -15.64 -25.63
N ASP A 457 24.01 -16.68 -25.35
CA ASP A 457 23.47 -17.99 -24.96
C ASP A 457 22.64 -17.86 -23.67
N PRO A 458 21.42 -18.44 -23.62
CA PRO A 458 20.57 -18.39 -22.43
C PRO A 458 21.06 -19.35 -21.33
N ILE A 459 20.66 -19.08 -20.08
CA ILE A 459 20.96 -19.95 -18.94
C ILE A 459 19.99 -21.14 -18.94
N ALA A 460 20.55 -22.36 -18.90
CA ALA A 460 19.83 -23.62 -19.06
C ALA A 460 18.71 -23.82 -18.02
N LEU A 461 17.66 -24.54 -18.45
CA LEU A 461 16.43 -24.74 -17.70
C LEU A 461 16.54 -25.87 -16.66
N GLU A 462 16.58 -25.50 -15.38
CA GLU A 462 16.52 -26.41 -14.21
C GLU A 462 15.34 -26.04 -13.26
N MET A 463 14.43 -25.21 -13.76
CA MET A 463 13.25 -24.65 -13.09
C MET A 463 12.19 -24.31 -14.14
N SER A 464 10.89 -24.30 -13.83
CA SER A 464 9.85 -24.04 -14.84
C SER A 464 9.54 -22.56 -15.10
N SER A 465 10.01 -21.65 -14.25
CA SER A 465 9.78 -20.20 -14.33
C SER A 465 10.75 -19.45 -13.40
N GLY A 466 11.49 -18.45 -13.91
CA GLY A 466 12.49 -17.68 -13.17
C GLY A 466 12.08 -16.21 -12.98
N GLY A 467 11.99 -15.76 -11.73
CA GLY A 467 11.59 -14.41 -11.35
C GLY A 467 12.78 -13.50 -10.99
N ALA A 468 12.92 -13.18 -9.70
CA ALA A 468 14.00 -12.33 -9.19
C ALA A 468 15.39 -12.90 -9.47
N LEU A 469 16.34 -12.03 -9.75
CA LEU A 469 17.77 -12.32 -9.91
C LEU A 469 18.56 -11.56 -8.84
N ALA A 470 19.60 -12.17 -8.28
CA ALA A 470 20.56 -11.47 -7.41
C ALA A 470 21.98 -12.07 -7.54
N LEU A 471 22.99 -11.21 -7.64
CA LEU A 471 24.41 -11.59 -7.67
C LEU A 471 25.09 -11.24 -6.35
N GLY A 472 25.95 -12.13 -5.85
CA GLY A 472 26.71 -11.90 -4.60
C GLY A 472 28.03 -12.68 -4.53
N ASP A 473 29.02 -12.09 -3.87
CA ASP A 473 30.33 -12.72 -3.64
C ASP A 473 30.25 -13.68 -2.44
N ILE A 474 29.76 -14.89 -2.70
CA ILE A 474 29.45 -15.90 -1.68
C ILE A 474 30.66 -16.30 -0.82
N ASN A 475 31.90 -16.11 -1.28
CA ASN A 475 33.10 -16.53 -0.54
C ASN A 475 34.20 -15.47 -0.43
N GLY A 476 33.91 -14.21 -0.75
CA GLY A 476 34.85 -13.09 -0.61
C GLY A 476 36.07 -13.19 -1.53
N ASP A 477 35.97 -13.90 -2.66
CA ASP A 477 37.08 -14.09 -3.62
C ASP A 477 36.97 -13.19 -4.86
N GLY A 478 35.95 -12.33 -4.89
CA GLY A 478 35.62 -11.48 -6.02
C GLY A 478 34.87 -12.18 -7.15
N GLN A 479 34.43 -13.44 -7.04
CA GLN A 479 33.63 -14.09 -8.08
C GLN A 479 32.16 -14.18 -7.68
N LEU A 480 31.31 -13.42 -8.37
CA LEU A 480 29.88 -13.38 -8.10
C LEU A 480 29.18 -14.70 -8.48
N ALA A 481 28.32 -15.17 -7.59
CA ALA A 481 27.38 -16.26 -7.85
C ALA A 481 25.97 -15.69 -8.09
N LEU A 482 25.24 -16.28 -9.02
CA LEU A 482 23.91 -15.87 -9.44
C LEU A 482 22.84 -16.71 -8.74
N PHE A 483 21.99 -16.08 -7.93
CA PHE A 483 20.73 -16.66 -7.49
C PHE A 483 19.62 -16.32 -8.49
N ILE A 484 18.85 -17.34 -8.89
CA ILE A 484 17.62 -17.19 -9.67
C ILE A 484 16.46 -17.73 -8.82
N ALA A 485 15.52 -16.86 -8.50
CA ALA A 485 14.31 -17.17 -7.76
C ALA A 485 13.31 -17.93 -8.64
N GLY A 486 12.76 -19.03 -8.11
CA GLY A 486 11.62 -19.70 -8.72
C GLY A 486 10.34 -18.91 -8.49
N SER A 487 9.68 -18.49 -9.57
CA SER A 487 8.37 -17.83 -9.49
C SER A 487 7.25 -18.88 -9.42
N VAL A 488 6.01 -18.53 -9.77
CA VAL A 488 4.89 -19.50 -9.76
C VAL A 488 5.09 -20.61 -10.80
N ALA A 489 4.71 -21.84 -10.44
CA ALA A 489 4.64 -22.95 -11.39
C ALA A 489 3.44 -22.73 -12.36
N PRO A 490 3.64 -22.70 -13.69
CA PRO A 490 2.62 -22.31 -14.67
C PRO A 490 1.29 -23.09 -14.54
N GLY A 491 0.19 -22.41 -14.24
CA GLY A 491 -1.14 -23.02 -14.05
C GLY A 491 -1.33 -23.82 -12.75
N ARG A 492 -0.46 -23.61 -11.74
CA ARG A 492 -0.44 -24.42 -10.51
C ARG A 492 -0.31 -23.58 -9.22
N TYR A 493 -0.78 -22.33 -9.21
CA TYR A 493 -0.75 -21.52 -7.98
C TYR A 493 -1.47 -22.24 -6.83
N PRO A 494 -0.97 -22.22 -5.57
CA PRO A 494 0.18 -21.48 -5.03
C PRO A 494 1.52 -22.25 -5.07
N VAL A 495 1.69 -23.25 -5.95
CA VAL A 495 2.96 -23.99 -6.07
C VAL A 495 4.02 -23.12 -6.77
N GLY A 496 5.19 -22.98 -6.16
CA GLY A 496 6.37 -22.35 -6.76
C GLY A 496 7.22 -23.31 -7.59
N ALA A 497 7.98 -22.75 -8.53
CA ALA A 497 9.11 -23.40 -9.17
C ALA A 497 10.31 -23.49 -8.20
N PRO A 498 11.25 -24.44 -8.37
CA PRO A 498 12.46 -24.48 -7.55
C PRO A 498 13.36 -23.28 -7.85
N SER A 499 14.05 -22.76 -6.83
CA SER A 499 15.08 -21.72 -7.01
C SER A 499 16.46 -22.34 -7.17
N ARG A 500 17.44 -21.61 -7.73
CA ARG A 500 18.78 -22.14 -8.03
C ARG A 500 19.88 -21.10 -7.78
N ILE A 501 21.04 -21.56 -7.29
CA ILE A 501 22.32 -20.81 -7.36
C ILE A 501 23.19 -21.38 -8.48
N TYR A 502 23.80 -20.50 -9.26
CA TYR A 502 24.78 -20.77 -10.28
C TYR A 502 26.12 -20.09 -9.94
N ARG A 503 27.23 -20.73 -10.30
CA ARG A 503 28.56 -20.11 -10.35
C ARG A 503 29.05 -20.06 -11.79
N GLN A 504 29.85 -19.05 -12.12
CA GLN A 504 30.48 -19.00 -13.43
C GLN A 504 31.71 -19.93 -13.47
N ILE A 505 31.80 -20.76 -14.51
CA ILE A 505 33.00 -21.55 -14.82
C ILE A 505 33.39 -21.21 -16.27
N GLY A 506 34.48 -20.45 -16.42
CA GLY A 506 34.82 -19.82 -17.70
C GLY A 506 33.77 -18.78 -18.06
N ARG A 507 33.05 -18.97 -19.18
CA ARG A 507 31.93 -18.11 -19.60
C ARG A 507 30.55 -18.73 -19.37
N GLN A 508 30.48 -19.91 -18.76
CA GLN A 508 29.25 -20.68 -18.63
C GLN A 508 28.75 -20.67 -17.18
N TRP A 509 27.44 -20.52 -17.00
CA TRP A 509 26.77 -20.65 -15.71
C TRP A 509 26.49 -22.12 -15.41
N GLN A 510 26.98 -22.62 -14.27
CA GLN A 510 26.75 -23.99 -13.81
C GLN A 510 26.15 -23.97 -12.41
N LEU A 511 25.29 -24.94 -12.08
CA LEU A 511 24.69 -25.04 -10.74
C LEU A 511 25.77 -25.14 -9.66
N ASP A 512 25.64 -24.37 -8.58
CA ASP A 512 26.49 -24.56 -7.40
C ASP A 512 26.22 -25.94 -6.77
N PRO A 513 27.24 -26.82 -6.67
CA PRO A 513 27.02 -28.20 -6.21
C PRO A 513 26.86 -28.33 -4.69
N ARG A 514 26.97 -27.22 -3.93
CA ARG A 514 27.00 -27.24 -2.46
C ARG A 514 25.67 -26.81 -1.84
N ASN A 515 25.04 -25.79 -2.40
CA ASN A 515 23.92 -25.08 -1.76
C ASN A 515 22.55 -25.36 -2.37
N ASN A 516 22.46 -25.87 -3.62
CA ASN A 516 21.18 -25.96 -4.35
C ASN A 516 20.08 -26.81 -3.66
N VAL A 517 20.46 -27.79 -2.83
CA VAL A 517 19.52 -28.62 -2.05
C VAL A 517 18.64 -27.81 -1.08
N LEU A 518 19.08 -26.61 -0.68
CA LEU A 518 18.32 -25.70 0.18
C LEU A 518 17.12 -25.05 -0.53
N PHE A 519 17.09 -25.09 -1.87
CA PHE A 519 16.26 -24.20 -2.68
C PHE A 519 15.17 -24.91 -3.50
N ASP A 520 15.07 -26.24 -3.38
CA ASP A 520 14.06 -27.05 -4.09
C ASP A 520 12.61 -26.79 -3.63
N ASN A 521 12.41 -26.39 -2.37
CA ASN A 521 11.08 -26.32 -1.74
C ASN A 521 10.80 -24.99 -1.01
N LEU A 522 11.30 -23.86 -1.52
CA LEU A 522 11.09 -22.54 -0.90
C LEU A 522 9.64 -22.04 -0.99
N GLY A 523 8.89 -22.49 -2.00
CA GLY A 523 7.64 -21.86 -2.43
C GLY A 523 7.89 -20.86 -3.55
N ILE A 524 7.00 -19.87 -3.69
CA ILE A 524 7.15 -18.77 -4.65
C ILE A 524 8.08 -17.73 -4.04
N VAL A 525 9.13 -17.33 -4.78
CA VAL A 525 10.08 -16.29 -4.33
C VAL A 525 9.96 -15.08 -5.26
N ASN A 526 9.48 -13.96 -4.71
CA ASN A 526 9.19 -12.75 -5.48
C ASN A 526 10.35 -11.74 -5.43
N GLY A 527 11.19 -11.76 -4.41
CA GLY A 527 12.33 -10.84 -4.26
C GLY A 527 13.53 -11.55 -3.64
N ALA A 528 14.73 -11.12 -4.00
CA ALA A 528 16.00 -11.66 -3.52
C ALA A 528 17.06 -10.55 -3.48
N VAL A 529 17.87 -10.52 -2.43
CA VAL A 529 19.03 -9.63 -2.29
C VAL A 529 20.14 -10.34 -1.53
N TRP A 530 21.39 -10.03 -1.86
CA TRP A 530 22.58 -10.44 -1.12
C TRP A 530 23.05 -9.29 -0.23
N SER A 531 23.22 -9.52 1.08
CA SER A 531 23.60 -8.46 2.01
C SER A 531 24.38 -8.96 3.23
N ASP A 532 25.45 -8.25 3.60
CA ASP A 532 26.28 -8.51 4.78
C ASP A 532 25.61 -8.03 6.08
N LEU A 533 24.63 -8.83 6.56
CA LEU A 533 23.83 -8.52 7.75
C LEU A 533 24.61 -8.69 9.06
N THR A 534 25.63 -9.54 9.07
CA THR A 534 26.46 -9.81 10.26
C THR A 534 27.64 -8.86 10.41
N GLY A 535 28.07 -8.22 9.31
CA GLY A 535 29.18 -7.29 9.27
C GLY A 535 30.56 -7.97 9.14
N ASP A 536 30.61 -9.26 8.81
CA ASP A 536 31.84 -10.04 8.64
C ASP A 536 32.42 -9.95 7.22
N GLY A 537 31.68 -9.35 6.28
CA GLY A 537 32.07 -9.18 4.88
C GLY A 537 31.72 -10.35 3.97
N LEU A 538 30.93 -11.32 4.43
CA LEU A 538 30.30 -12.36 3.62
C LEU A 538 28.79 -12.11 3.52
N PRO A 539 28.23 -11.94 2.32
CA PRO A 539 26.81 -11.62 2.19
C PRO A 539 25.92 -12.83 2.50
N GLU A 540 24.85 -12.58 3.24
CA GLU A 540 23.70 -13.45 3.40
C GLU A 540 22.72 -13.34 2.22
N LEU A 541 22.01 -14.43 1.90
CA LEU A 541 20.91 -14.40 0.92
C LEU A 541 19.57 -14.19 1.65
N ILE A 542 18.87 -13.12 1.28
CA ILE A 542 17.60 -12.71 1.88
C ILE A 542 16.50 -12.81 0.82
N LEU A 543 15.40 -13.51 1.13
CA LEU A 543 14.34 -13.82 0.17
C LEU A 543 12.95 -13.38 0.66
N ALA A 544 12.20 -12.72 -0.23
CA ALA A 544 10.76 -12.47 -0.08
C ALA A 544 9.96 -13.67 -0.60
N CYS A 545 9.61 -14.60 0.30
CA CYS A 545 8.80 -15.78 -0.03
C CYS A 545 7.30 -15.51 0.12
N GLU A 546 6.51 -15.74 -0.93
CA GLU A 546 5.06 -15.74 -0.83
C GLU A 546 4.55 -17.06 -0.23
N TRP A 547 3.61 -16.95 0.71
CA TRP A 547 3.20 -18.00 1.66
C TRP A 547 4.28 -18.44 2.65
N GLY A 548 5.46 -17.81 2.61
CA GLY A 548 6.57 -18.06 3.52
C GLY A 548 6.92 -16.83 4.36
N PRO A 549 7.85 -16.95 5.31
CA PRO A 549 8.47 -15.79 5.94
C PRO A 549 9.44 -15.09 4.99
N ILE A 550 9.93 -13.90 5.37
CA ILE A 550 11.23 -13.44 4.85
C ILE A 550 12.28 -14.46 5.29
N ARG A 551 12.95 -15.12 4.34
CA ARG A 551 13.99 -16.11 4.65
C ARG A 551 15.36 -15.47 4.62
N VAL A 552 16.24 -15.90 5.52
CA VAL A 552 17.64 -15.49 5.56
C VAL A 552 18.52 -16.73 5.61
N PHE A 553 19.38 -16.89 4.62
CA PHE A 553 20.38 -17.95 4.57
C PHE A 553 21.73 -17.38 5.00
N ARG A 554 22.15 -17.73 6.22
CA ARG A 554 23.42 -17.31 6.80
C ARG A 554 24.59 -17.93 6.03
N ASN A 555 25.57 -17.11 5.68
CA ASN A 555 26.76 -17.54 4.96
C ASN A 555 27.89 -17.88 5.94
N ARG A 556 28.61 -18.97 5.68
CA ARG A 556 29.83 -19.36 6.41
C ARG A 556 30.86 -19.91 5.43
N GLY A 557 31.71 -19.03 4.89
CA GLY A 557 32.75 -19.41 3.92
C GLY A 557 32.20 -20.00 2.61
N GLY A 558 31.02 -19.56 2.19
CA GLY A 558 30.34 -20.01 0.98
C GLY A 558 29.51 -21.29 1.11
N LEU A 559 29.24 -21.72 2.35
CA LEU A 559 28.16 -22.66 2.67
C LEU A 559 27.02 -21.88 3.35
N LEU A 560 25.80 -22.12 2.88
CA LEU A 560 24.59 -21.43 3.31
C LEU A 560 23.75 -22.27 4.27
N PHE A 561 23.11 -21.64 5.25
CA PHE A 561 22.26 -22.29 6.25
C PHE A 561 21.02 -21.45 6.56
N ASP A 562 19.82 -22.04 6.57
CA ASP A 562 18.58 -21.29 6.91
C ASP A 562 18.62 -20.83 8.39
N ALA A 563 18.76 -19.51 8.59
CA ALA A 563 18.81 -18.85 9.90
C ALA A 563 17.48 -18.14 10.26
N THR A 564 16.44 -18.30 9.45
CA THR A 564 15.17 -17.56 9.52
C THR A 564 14.49 -17.64 10.90
N ASN A 565 14.53 -18.82 11.53
CA ASN A 565 13.94 -19.01 12.86
C ASN A 565 14.83 -18.47 13.98
N GLU A 566 16.16 -18.58 13.85
CA GLU A 566 17.14 -18.02 14.81
C GLU A 566 16.99 -16.50 14.92
N LEU A 567 16.81 -15.85 13.76
CA LEU A 567 16.65 -14.41 13.61
C LEU A 567 15.26 -13.87 13.99
N GLY A 568 14.32 -14.74 14.34
CA GLY A 568 12.94 -14.38 14.74
C GLY A 568 11.94 -14.15 13.59
N LEU A 569 12.36 -14.36 12.34
CA LEU A 569 11.56 -14.04 11.14
C LEU A 569 10.50 -15.11 10.79
N GLY A 570 10.68 -16.36 11.23
CA GLY A 570 9.86 -17.51 10.82
C GLY A 570 8.36 -17.41 11.12
N ASN A 571 7.95 -16.57 12.07
CA ASN A 571 6.54 -16.33 12.39
C ASN A 571 5.84 -15.35 11.43
N TYR A 572 6.59 -14.58 10.63
CA TYR A 572 6.05 -13.53 9.76
C TYR A 572 5.74 -14.06 8.34
N LYS A 573 4.96 -15.15 8.25
CA LYS A 573 4.52 -15.70 6.95
C LYS A 573 3.64 -14.68 6.22
N GLY A 574 3.93 -14.36 4.97
CA GLY A 574 3.22 -13.31 4.23
C GLY A 574 3.11 -13.55 2.73
N TRP A 575 2.61 -12.55 2.01
CA TRP A 575 2.63 -12.49 0.55
C TRP A 575 3.71 -11.52 0.10
N TRP A 576 4.93 -11.72 0.64
CA TRP A 576 6.07 -10.85 0.43
C TRP A 576 6.40 -10.73 -1.06
N LYS A 577 6.58 -9.50 -1.53
CA LYS A 577 6.82 -9.18 -2.95
C LYS A 577 8.26 -8.79 -3.19
N GLY A 578 8.74 -7.72 -2.58
CA GLY A 578 10.11 -7.25 -2.70
C GLY A 578 10.84 -7.20 -1.35
N VAL A 579 12.17 -7.21 -1.41
CA VAL A 579 13.04 -7.06 -0.23
C VAL A 579 14.34 -6.36 -0.61
N THR A 580 14.79 -5.44 0.25
CA THR A 580 16.12 -4.80 0.18
C THR A 580 16.67 -4.62 1.61
N THR A 581 17.88 -4.10 1.74
CA THR A 581 18.52 -3.77 3.01
C THR A 581 19.06 -2.34 3.04
N GLY A 582 19.23 -1.79 4.24
CA GLY A 582 19.78 -0.46 4.48
C GLY A 582 19.82 -0.12 5.97
N ASP A 583 20.60 0.89 6.36
CA ASP A 583 20.81 1.29 7.76
C ASP A 583 19.79 2.36 8.18
N LEU A 584 18.57 1.93 8.55
CA LEU A 584 17.41 2.82 8.76
C LEU A 584 17.45 3.56 10.11
N ASP A 585 18.21 3.03 11.08
CA ASP A 585 18.47 3.69 12.38
C ASP A 585 19.92 4.17 12.60
N GLY A 586 20.73 4.16 11.53
CA GLY A 586 22.05 4.77 11.48
C GLY A 586 23.11 4.10 12.36
N ASP A 587 22.82 2.94 12.95
CA ASP A 587 23.72 2.25 13.88
C ASP A 587 24.88 1.52 13.18
N GLY A 588 24.82 1.40 11.85
CA GLY A 588 25.85 0.80 11.01
C GLY A 588 25.65 -0.68 10.70
N LYS A 589 24.54 -1.27 11.14
CA LYS A 589 24.08 -2.59 10.70
C LYS A 589 23.00 -2.42 9.64
N LEU A 590 22.97 -3.34 8.69
CA LEU A 590 21.95 -3.33 7.65
C LEU A 590 20.66 -3.97 8.20
N ASP A 591 19.58 -3.19 8.18
CA ASP A 591 18.22 -3.63 8.44
C ASP A 591 17.63 -4.29 7.19
N ILE A 592 16.57 -5.08 7.35
CA ILE A 592 15.80 -5.61 6.22
C ILE A 592 14.51 -4.80 6.09
N ILE A 593 14.13 -4.43 4.88
CA ILE A 593 12.80 -3.88 4.59
C ILE A 593 12.14 -4.65 3.46
N ALA A 594 10.87 -5.02 3.66
CA ALA A 594 10.12 -5.86 2.74
C ALA A 594 8.69 -5.37 2.49
N SER A 595 8.29 -5.43 1.23
CA SER A 595 6.96 -5.08 0.75
C SER A 595 6.05 -6.31 0.71
N ASN A 596 4.76 -6.09 0.93
CA ASN A 596 3.76 -7.15 1.08
C ASN A 596 2.42 -6.67 0.48
N TRP A 597 1.38 -7.49 0.57
CA TRP A 597 0.07 -7.22 -0.05
C TRP A 597 -0.73 -6.06 0.55
N GLY A 598 -0.29 -5.54 1.69
CA GLY A 598 -0.97 -4.46 2.40
C GLY A 598 -2.19 -4.93 3.19
N LEU A 599 -2.79 -4.00 3.93
CA LEU A 599 -3.90 -4.26 4.86
C LEU A 599 -5.27 -3.82 4.29
N ASN A 600 -5.29 -3.23 3.10
CA ASN A 600 -6.49 -2.76 2.40
C ASN A 600 -6.85 -3.67 1.21
N SER A 601 -6.88 -4.99 1.45
CA SER A 601 -7.37 -5.99 0.49
C SER A 601 -8.42 -6.87 1.16
N PRO A 602 -9.33 -7.55 0.43
CA PRO A 602 -10.36 -8.38 1.07
C PRO A 602 -9.80 -9.44 2.04
N TYR A 603 -8.52 -9.78 1.93
CA TYR A 603 -7.80 -10.72 2.78
C TYR A 603 -7.29 -10.05 4.07
N GLN A 604 -7.50 -10.72 5.20
CA GLN A 604 -6.94 -10.36 6.49
C GLN A 604 -6.12 -11.52 7.04
N ALA A 605 -4.97 -11.23 7.66
CA ALA A 605 -4.11 -12.21 8.28
C ALA A 605 -3.61 -11.72 9.65
N SER A 606 -3.45 -12.64 10.58
CA SER A 606 -2.78 -12.43 11.87
C SER A 606 -2.24 -13.77 12.39
N THR A 607 -1.35 -13.76 13.38
CA THR A 607 -0.91 -15.01 14.03
C THR A 607 -2.07 -15.75 14.71
N ALA A 608 -3.06 -15.02 15.25
CA ALA A 608 -4.24 -15.60 15.91
C ALA A 608 -5.30 -16.12 14.92
N ARG A 609 -5.35 -15.55 13.70
CA ARG A 609 -6.23 -15.96 12.60
C ARG A 609 -5.44 -15.87 11.29
N PRO A 610 -4.69 -16.92 10.92
CA PRO A 610 -3.94 -16.94 9.67
C PRO A 610 -4.88 -17.00 8.46
N LEU A 611 -4.58 -16.20 7.43
CA LEU A 611 -5.18 -16.37 6.12
C LEU A 611 -4.78 -17.74 5.60
N THR A 612 -5.75 -18.61 5.33
CA THR A 612 -5.50 -20.03 5.04
C THR A 612 -6.20 -20.44 3.76
N PHE A 613 -5.48 -21.00 2.78
CA PHE A 613 -6.08 -21.61 1.60
C PHE A 613 -5.82 -23.12 1.57
N MET A 614 -6.81 -23.85 1.08
CA MET A 614 -6.65 -25.25 0.68
C MET A 614 -6.38 -25.29 -0.83
N TYR A 615 -5.50 -26.17 -1.28
CA TYR A 615 -5.20 -26.34 -2.70
C TYR A 615 -4.84 -27.79 -3.04
N GLY A 616 -5.16 -28.27 -4.24
CA GLY A 616 -4.92 -29.66 -4.61
C GLY A 616 -5.62 -30.04 -5.91
N GLN A 617 -5.61 -31.34 -6.25
CA GLN A 617 -6.40 -31.85 -7.38
C GLN A 617 -7.78 -32.25 -6.84
N LEU A 618 -8.66 -31.26 -6.67
CA LEU A 618 -9.92 -31.36 -5.95
C LEU A 618 -11.13 -31.54 -6.89
N SER A 619 -11.10 -30.92 -8.07
CA SER A 619 -12.08 -31.15 -9.14
C SER A 619 -11.74 -32.42 -9.92
N GLN A 620 -10.59 -32.41 -10.60
CA GLN A 620 -10.12 -33.45 -11.52
C GLN A 620 -8.58 -33.57 -11.53
N PRO A 621 -8.03 -34.72 -11.98
CA PRO A 621 -6.58 -34.90 -12.09
C PRO A 621 -5.91 -33.85 -13.00
N GLY A 622 -4.71 -33.43 -12.60
CA GLY A 622 -3.88 -32.47 -13.36
C GLY A 622 -4.22 -30.99 -13.16
N VAL A 623 -5.43 -30.65 -12.76
CA VAL A 623 -5.81 -29.27 -12.37
C VAL A 623 -5.40 -29.02 -10.91
N THR A 624 -4.86 -27.84 -10.61
CA THR A 624 -4.65 -27.40 -9.23
C THR A 624 -5.79 -26.45 -8.86
N ASP A 625 -6.74 -26.91 -8.07
CA ASP A 625 -7.82 -26.09 -7.53
C ASP A 625 -7.36 -25.33 -6.29
N ILE A 626 -8.02 -24.20 -6.00
CA ILE A 626 -7.82 -23.39 -4.80
C ILE A 626 -9.18 -23.23 -4.13
N VAL A 627 -9.21 -23.39 -2.80
CA VAL A 627 -10.35 -23.00 -1.97
C VAL A 627 -9.83 -22.02 -0.93
N GLU A 628 -10.14 -20.74 -1.12
CA GLU A 628 -9.94 -19.74 -0.07
C GLU A 628 -10.85 -20.06 1.11
N THR A 629 -10.29 -19.96 2.32
CA THR A 629 -11.03 -20.23 3.55
C THR A 629 -10.96 -19.05 4.50
N GLU A 630 -12.02 -18.89 5.28
CA GLU A 630 -12.12 -17.93 6.37
C GLU A 630 -12.65 -18.63 7.63
N TYR A 631 -12.34 -18.10 8.80
CA TYR A 631 -12.91 -18.61 10.05
C TYR A 631 -14.23 -17.90 10.35
N ASP A 632 -15.34 -18.63 10.27
CA ASP A 632 -16.65 -18.11 10.64
C ASP A 632 -16.85 -18.22 12.17
N PRO A 633 -16.96 -17.10 12.90
CA PRO A 633 -17.13 -17.12 14.35
C PRO A 633 -18.54 -17.48 14.81
N ILE A 634 -19.54 -17.52 13.92
CA ILE A 634 -20.92 -17.93 14.21
C ILE A 634 -20.99 -19.46 14.14
N GLN A 635 -20.42 -20.06 13.09
CA GLN A 635 -20.34 -21.52 12.94
C GLN A 635 -19.22 -22.14 13.80
N GLY A 636 -18.22 -21.36 14.19
CA GLY A 636 -17.06 -21.82 14.96
C GLY A 636 -16.04 -22.62 14.14
N ALA A 637 -16.15 -22.59 12.80
CA ALA A 637 -15.44 -23.46 11.87
C ALA A 637 -14.79 -22.67 10.72
N MET A 638 -13.92 -23.33 9.96
CA MET A 638 -13.48 -22.80 8.66
C MET A 638 -14.57 -23.02 7.62
N THR A 639 -14.90 -22.00 6.85
CA THR A 639 -15.81 -22.05 5.70
C THR A 639 -15.06 -21.63 4.42
N PRO A 640 -15.51 -22.03 3.23
CA PRO A 640 -15.02 -21.40 2.01
C PRO A 640 -15.40 -19.92 1.99
N ARG A 641 -14.57 -19.12 1.33
CA ARG A 641 -14.81 -17.69 1.10
C ARG A 641 -15.58 -17.44 -0.21
N ARG A 642 -15.35 -18.24 -1.24
CA ARG A 642 -16.03 -18.13 -2.54
C ARG A 642 -17.49 -18.57 -2.42
N GLY A 643 -18.38 -17.89 -3.13
CA GLY A 643 -19.78 -18.26 -3.23
C GLY A 643 -19.99 -19.56 -4.01
N PHE A 644 -21.17 -20.18 -3.83
CA PHE A 644 -21.52 -21.46 -4.44
C PHE A 644 -21.34 -21.49 -5.98
N PRO A 645 -21.76 -20.48 -6.77
CA PRO A 645 -21.55 -20.49 -8.23
C PRO A 645 -20.09 -20.67 -8.64
N ALA A 646 -19.18 -19.93 -8.01
CA ALA A 646 -17.76 -19.92 -8.37
C ALA A 646 -17.09 -21.27 -8.09
N LEU A 647 -17.33 -21.84 -6.90
CA LEU A 647 -16.80 -23.17 -6.60
C LEU A 647 -17.48 -24.25 -7.45
N ALA A 648 -18.81 -24.24 -7.61
CA ALA A 648 -19.54 -25.27 -8.35
C ALA A 648 -19.20 -25.30 -9.85
N ALA A 649 -18.87 -24.14 -10.46
CA ALA A 649 -18.39 -24.06 -11.84
C ALA A 649 -17.09 -24.86 -12.06
N SER A 650 -16.23 -24.92 -11.04
CA SER A 650 -14.95 -25.65 -11.08
C SER A 650 -15.08 -27.08 -10.52
N MET A 651 -15.88 -27.24 -9.47
CA MET A 651 -16.08 -28.47 -8.70
C MET A 651 -17.53 -28.95 -8.85
N GLN A 652 -17.87 -29.48 -10.02
CA GLN A 652 -19.26 -29.80 -10.39
C GLN A 652 -19.99 -30.73 -9.40
N PHE A 653 -19.26 -31.58 -8.67
CA PHE A 653 -19.83 -32.44 -7.61
C PHE A 653 -20.54 -31.65 -6.49
N LEU A 654 -20.25 -30.36 -6.33
CA LEU A 654 -20.93 -29.49 -5.38
C LEU A 654 -22.40 -29.25 -5.76
N MET A 655 -22.76 -29.31 -7.05
CA MET A 655 -24.16 -29.20 -7.50
C MET A 655 -25.01 -30.41 -7.10
N GLU A 656 -24.41 -31.58 -6.96
CA GLU A 656 -25.08 -32.78 -6.44
C GLU A 656 -25.18 -32.78 -4.91
N ARG A 657 -24.21 -32.12 -4.24
CA ARG A 657 -24.12 -32.06 -2.77
C ARG A 657 -25.02 -31.00 -2.15
N PHE A 658 -25.15 -29.83 -2.78
CA PHE A 658 -25.90 -28.70 -2.23
C PHE A 658 -27.13 -28.37 -3.09
N PRO A 659 -28.36 -28.52 -2.56
CA PRO A 659 -29.58 -28.32 -3.33
C PRO A 659 -29.93 -26.84 -3.56
N ASN A 660 -29.30 -25.91 -2.83
CA ASN A 660 -29.53 -24.48 -2.87
C ASN A 660 -28.35 -23.70 -2.25
N HIS A 661 -28.27 -22.39 -2.51
CA HIS A 661 -27.22 -21.49 -2.02
C HIS A 661 -27.22 -21.40 -0.49
N LYS A 662 -28.40 -21.38 0.14
CA LYS A 662 -28.50 -21.38 1.59
C LYS A 662 -27.80 -22.58 2.24
N ALA A 663 -28.06 -23.80 1.77
CA ALA A 663 -27.44 -25.02 2.30
C ALA A 663 -25.91 -25.02 2.16
N TYR A 664 -25.39 -24.38 1.11
CA TYR A 664 -23.95 -24.13 0.98
C TYR A 664 -23.45 -23.08 1.99
N SER A 665 -24.16 -21.97 2.18
CA SER A 665 -23.77 -20.89 3.12
C SER A 665 -23.71 -21.36 4.58
N GLU A 666 -24.54 -22.33 4.95
CA GLU A 666 -24.60 -22.94 6.29
C GLU A 666 -23.57 -24.07 6.49
N SER A 667 -22.74 -24.38 5.49
CA SER A 667 -21.83 -25.52 5.49
C SER A 667 -20.37 -25.17 5.81
N THR A 668 -19.66 -26.11 6.46
CA THR A 668 -18.23 -25.97 6.76
C THR A 668 -17.36 -26.42 5.59
N LEU A 669 -16.07 -26.06 5.63
CA LEU A 669 -15.05 -26.55 4.68
C LEU A 669 -15.00 -28.09 4.59
N ASN A 670 -15.26 -28.79 5.71
CA ASN A 670 -15.29 -30.25 5.74
C ASN A 670 -16.52 -30.80 5.01
N ASP A 671 -17.67 -30.14 5.10
CA ASP A 671 -18.88 -30.55 4.40
C ASP A 671 -18.73 -30.30 2.89
N VAL A 672 -18.15 -29.16 2.53
CA VAL A 672 -17.91 -28.76 1.13
C VAL A 672 -16.94 -29.72 0.44
N LEU A 673 -15.77 -30.01 1.02
CA LEU A 673 -14.80 -30.93 0.42
C LEU A 673 -15.17 -32.41 0.64
N GLY A 674 -15.72 -32.77 1.80
CA GLY A 674 -15.97 -34.15 2.20
C GLY A 674 -14.70 -35.00 2.11
N GLU A 675 -14.82 -36.22 1.60
CA GLU A 675 -13.69 -37.16 1.42
C GLU A 675 -12.52 -36.58 0.61
N ARG A 676 -12.78 -35.63 -0.30
CA ARG A 676 -11.74 -34.99 -1.13
C ARG A 676 -10.77 -34.11 -0.33
N ILE A 677 -11.05 -33.81 0.94
CA ILE A 677 -10.14 -33.04 1.80
C ILE A 677 -8.77 -33.71 1.97
N VAL A 678 -8.69 -35.05 1.82
CA VAL A 678 -7.40 -35.79 1.88
C VAL A 678 -6.48 -35.50 0.68
N LEU A 679 -7.03 -34.95 -0.41
CA LEU A 679 -6.29 -34.52 -1.61
C LEU A 679 -5.82 -33.06 -1.47
N ALA A 680 -6.30 -32.34 -0.45
CA ALA A 680 -6.00 -30.94 -0.24
C ALA A 680 -4.74 -30.75 0.62
N ARG A 681 -3.88 -29.85 0.16
CA ARG A 681 -2.76 -29.27 0.92
C ARG A 681 -3.21 -27.93 1.50
N ARG A 682 -2.56 -27.49 2.56
CA ARG A 682 -2.80 -26.20 3.20
C ARG A 682 -1.63 -25.25 2.96
N THR A 683 -1.93 -23.99 2.67
CA THR A 683 -0.97 -22.89 2.74
C THR A 683 -1.52 -21.77 3.62
N GLU A 684 -0.66 -20.97 4.25
CA GLU A 684 -1.09 -19.93 5.19
C GLU A 684 -0.18 -18.70 5.25
N ALA A 685 -0.79 -17.54 5.48
CA ALA A 685 -0.13 -16.27 5.78
C ALA A 685 -0.64 -15.71 7.11
N THR A 686 0.24 -15.06 7.86
CA THR A 686 -0.01 -14.46 9.18
C THR A 686 0.19 -12.95 9.17
N THR A 687 0.90 -12.41 8.16
CA THR A 687 1.30 -11.01 8.03
C THR A 687 1.10 -10.57 6.59
N LEU A 688 0.20 -9.61 6.35
CA LEU A 688 0.06 -8.94 5.04
C LEU A 688 0.62 -7.50 5.05
N ALA A 689 1.03 -7.00 6.21
CA ALA A 689 1.66 -5.68 6.31
C ALA A 689 3.06 -5.70 5.67
N SER A 690 3.39 -4.62 4.97
CA SER A 690 4.77 -4.28 4.61
C SER A 690 5.51 -3.83 5.88
N CYS A 691 6.75 -4.26 6.08
CA CYS A 691 7.48 -4.10 7.34
C CYS A 691 8.96 -3.73 7.12
N ALA A 692 9.50 -2.93 8.03
CA ALA A 692 10.91 -2.89 8.33
C ALA A 692 11.25 -3.90 9.45
N PHE A 693 12.48 -4.37 9.48
CA PHE A 693 13.01 -5.35 10.41
C PHE A 693 14.38 -4.83 10.86
N LEU A 694 14.45 -4.21 12.03
CA LEU A 694 15.67 -3.55 12.52
C LEU A 694 16.66 -4.57 13.11
N ASN A 695 17.93 -4.45 12.73
CA ASN A 695 18.97 -5.43 13.00
C ASN A 695 19.55 -5.25 14.41
N ARG A 696 19.10 -6.09 15.35
CA ARG A 696 19.59 -6.14 16.73
C ARG A 696 20.75 -7.15 16.90
N GLY A 697 21.51 -7.38 15.82
CA GLY A 697 22.69 -8.25 15.73
C GLY A 697 22.34 -9.74 15.69
N GLY A 698 21.73 -10.25 16.75
CA GLY A 698 21.33 -11.66 16.86
C GLY A 698 19.88 -11.97 16.47
N ARG A 699 19.07 -10.93 16.23
CA ARG A 699 17.64 -11.03 15.89
C ARG A 699 17.17 -9.76 15.18
N PHE A 700 16.02 -9.83 14.52
CA PHE A 700 15.33 -8.66 14.01
C PHE A 700 14.20 -8.17 14.92
N GLU A 701 13.99 -6.86 14.95
CA GLU A 701 12.86 -6.17 15.55
C GLU A 701 11.90 -5.70 14.46
N THR A 702 10.70 -6.30 14.37
CA THR A 702 9.76 -6.02 13.29
C THR A 702 8.92 -4.77 13.57
N ILE A 703 8.96 -3.80 12.65
CA ILE A 703 8.17 -2.57 12.67
C ILE A 703 7.30 -2.52 11.40
N PRO A 704 5.96 -2.59 11.51
CA PRO A 704 5.07 -2.36 10.38
C PRO A 704 5.27 -0.94 9.82
N LEU A 705 5.34 -0.82 8.49
CA LEU A 705 5.42 0.49 7.83
C LEU A 705 4.12 1.29 8.05
N PRO A 706 4.16 2.64 7.96
CA PRO A 706 3.00 3.51 8.20
C PRO A 706 1.75 3.11 7.41
N PHE A 707 0.59 3.53 7.92
CA PHE A 707 -0.74 3.21 7.38
C PHE A 707 -0.86 3.39 5.85
N GLU A 708 -0.29 4.47 5.33
CA GLU A 708 -0.26 4.84 3.91
C GLU A 708 0.47 3.81 3.03
N ALA A 709 1.50 3.15 3.57
CA ALA A 709 2.20 2.05 2.91
C ALA A 709 1.35 0.77 2.80
N GLN A 710 0.27 0.67 3.59
CA GLN A 710 -0.62 -0.51 3.67
C GLN A 710 -1.90 -0.37 2.83
N LEU A 711 -2.12 0.78 2.17
CA LEU A 711 -3.34 1.11 1.42
C LEU A 711 -3.52 0.31 0.12
N ALA A 712 -2.47 -0.28 -0.41
CA ALA A 712 -2.49 -1.14 -1.59
C ALA A 712 -1.33 -2.15 -1.50
N PRO A 713 -1.34 -3.23 -2.30
CA PRO A 713 -0.17 -4.09 -2.47
C PRO A 713 1.05 -3.27 -2.89
N ALA A 714 2.19 -3.57 -2.26
CA ALA A 714 3.48 -2.95 -2.57
C ALA A 714 4.43 -3.96 -3.23
N PHE A 715 5.25 -3.50 -4.17
CA PHE A 715 6.14 -4.34 -4.97
C PHE A 715 7.61 -3.98 -4.76
N SER A 716 8.17 -3.04 -5.52
CA SER A 716 9.54 -2.60 -5.28
C SER A 716 9.62 -1.81 -3.98
N VAL A 717 10.73 -2.02 -3.29
CA VAL A 717 11.16 -1.26 -2.13
C VAL A 717 12.63 -0.90 -2.34
N ASN A 718 12.95 0.38 -2.21
CA ASN A 718 14.29 0.93 -2.45
C ASN A 718 14.66 1.84 -1.27
N VAL A 719 15.94 1.84 -0.88
CA VAL A 719 16.45 2.62 0.24
C VAL A 719 17.50 3.62 -0.25
N ALA A 720 17.27 4.89 0.02
CA ALA A 720 18.25 5.96 -0.18
C ALA A 720 17.79 7.23 0.54
N ASP A 721 18.72 8.05 1.01
CA ASP A 721 18.46 9.44 1.40
C ASP A 721 17.96 10.29 0.20
N PHE A 722 16.68 10.70 0.20
CA PHE A 722 16.05 11.44 -0.90
C PHE A 722 16.02 12.96 -0.72
N ASP A 723 16.37 13.50 0.46
CA ASP A 723 16.49 14.95 0.67
C ASP A 723 17.89 15.45 1.08
N GLY A 724 18.81 14.53 1.35
CA GLY A 724 20.21 14.75 1.65
C GLY A 724 20.48 15.11 3.12
N ASP A 725 19.60 14.77 4.05
CA ASP A 725 19.76 15.12 5.48
C ASP A 725 20.75 14.23 6.25
N GLY A 726 21.12 13.07 5.69
CA GLY A 726 22.01 12.08 6.29
C GLY A 726 21.30 10.87 6.91
N SER A 727 19.99 10.72 6.71
CA SER A 727 19.16 9.59 7.12
C SER A 727 18.72 8.77 5.90
N GLU A 728 18.59 7.46 6.03
CA GLU A 728 18.08 6.63 4.92
C GLU A 728 16.54 6.68 4.85
N ASP A 729 16.01 7.05 3.68
CA ASP A 729 14.58 7.04 3.38
C ASP A 729 14.19 5.78 2.59
N VAL A 730 12.88 5.60 2.38
CA VAL A 730 12.31 4.46 1.64
C VAL A 730 11.36 4.93 0.55
N PHE A 731 11.51 4.36 -0.65
CA PHE A 731 10.49 4.40 -1.69
C PHE A 731 9.73 3.06 -1.77
N LEU A 732 8.41 3.12 -1.97
CA LEU A 732 7.54 1.98 -2.25
C LEU A 732 6.76 2.16 -3.55
N SER A 733 6.87 1.19 -4.45
CA SER A 733 5.96 1.06 -5.58
C SER A 733 4.68 0.32 -5.16
N GLN A 734 3.53 0.73 -5.68
CA GLN A 734 2.21 0.25 -5.22
C GLN A 734 1.20 -0.01 -6.36
N ASN A 735 0.08 -0.64 -5.97
CA ASN A 735 -1.12 -0.97 -6.74
C ASN A 735 -1.08 -2.29 -7.51
N PHE A 736 -2.26 -2.88 -7.66
CA PHE A 736 -2.47 -4.11 -8.42
C PHE A 736 -3.92 -4.17 -8.92
N PHE A 737 -4.14 -4.19 -10.24
CA PHE A 737 -5.47 -4.14 -10.85
C PHE A 737 -6.06 -5.47 -11.30
N PRO A 738 -5.31 -6.49 -11.77
CA PRO A 738 -5.90 -7.69 -12.38
C PRO A 738 -6.35 -8.71 -11.32
N MET A 739 -7.23 -8.26 -10.44
CA MET A 739 -7.98 -9.10 -9.51
C MET A 739 -9.04 -9.91 -10.27
N GLN A 740 -9.50 -11.01 -9.66
CA GLN A 740 -10.64 -11.77 -10.16
C GLN A 740 -11.96 -10.94 -10.17
N PRO A 741 -12.98 -11.33 -10.96
CA PRO A 741 -14.15 -10.49 -11.25
C PRO A 741 -14.94 -9.98 -10.04
N GLU A 742 -15.02 -10.74 -8.94
CA GLU A 742 -15.77 -10.35 -7.73
C GLU A 742 -14.97 -9.44 -6.78
N VAL A 743 -13.72 -9.10 -7.10
CA VAL A 743 -12.86 -8.25 -6.27
C VAL A 743 -12.44 -7.00 -7.06
N PRO A 744 -12.69 -5.78 -6.55
CA PRO A 744 -12.25 -4.58 -7.23
C PRO A 744 -10.71 -4.49 -7.26
N ARG A 745 -10.19 -3.74 -8.23
CA ARG A 745 -8.78 -3.32 -8.30
C ARG A 745 -8.30 -2.76 -6.96
N LEU A 746 -7.02 -2.99 -6.64
CA LEU A 746 -6.38 -2.46 -5.43
C LEU A 746 -5.52 -1.26 -5.83
N ASP A 747 -6.15 -0.09 -5.94
CA ASP A 747 -5.61 1.11 -6.61
C ASP A 747 -5.54 2.37 -5.71
N ALA A 748 -5.54 2.21 -4.38
CA ALA A 748 -5.46 3.32 -3.44
C ALA A 748 -4.03 3.88 -3.23
N GLY A 749 -3.00 3.14 -3.63
CA GLY A 749 -1.60 3.54 -3.54
C GLY A 749 -1.20 4.59 -4.58
N ARG A 750 -0.15 5.36 -4.29
CA ARG A 750 0.24 6.52 -5.10
C ARG A 750 1.71 6.53 -5.52
N GLY A 751 2.48 5.50 -5.15
CA GLY A 751 3.95 5.52 -5.21
C GLY A 751 4.46 6.48 -4.14
N PHE A 752 5.18 5.97 -3.14
CA PHE A 752 5.26 6.68 -1.87
C PHE A 752 6.68 6.74 -1.28
N TRP A 753 7.13 7.95 -0.93
CA TRP A 753 8.37 8.22 -0.21
C TRP A 753 8.08 8.35 1.29
N LEU A 754 8.66 7.45 2.08
CA LEU A 754 8.67 7.51 3.53
C LEU A 754 10.02 8.10 3.98
N ARG A 755 10.01 9.28 4.61
CA ARG A 755 11.20 9.92 5.15
C ARG A 755 11.65 9.24 6.44
N GLY A 756 12.92 8.86 6.55
CA GLY A 756 13.55 8.41 7.79
C GLY A 756 13.89 9.57 8.72
N ASP A 757 13.96 9.32 10.02
CA ASP A 757 14.50 10.28 11.00
C ASP A 757 15.83 9.80 11.62
N GLY A 758 16.46 8.79 11.02
CA GLY A 758 17.67 8.15 11.51
C GLY A 758 17.47 7.35 12.81
N THR A 759 16.24 7.02 13.20
CA THR A 759 15.93 6.16 14.35
C THR A 759 15.16 4.88 13.98
N GLY A 760 15.10 4.55 12.68
CA GLY A 760 14.28 3.47 12.13
C GLY A 760 12.79 3.84 12.00
N ARG A 761 12.41 5.07 12.35
CA ARG A 761 11.05 5.59 12.16
C ARG A 761 10.92 6.23 10.80
N LEU A 762 9.93 5.76 10.05
CA LEU A 762 9.59 6.21 8.71
C LEU A 762 8.30 7.04 8.75
N THR A 763 8.32 8.25 8.17
CA THR A 763 7.21 9.21 8.17
C THR A 763 6.73 9.49 6.74
N PRO A 764 5.41 9.41 6.45
CA PRO A 764 4.92 9.61 5.10
C PRO A 764 5.13 11.04 4.54
N VAL A 765 5.77 11.20 3.36
CA VAL A 765 5.86 12.46 2.62
C VAL A 765 4.75 12.56 1.54
N PRO A 766 3.76 13.48 1.68
CA PRO A 766 2.65 13.57 0.73
C PRO A 766 3.08 13.93 -0.69
N GLY A 767 2.33 13.45 -1.70
CA GLY A 767 2.55 13.76 -3.12
C GLY A 767 2.52 15.26 -3.50
N SER A 768 2.01 16.13 -2.62
CA SER A 768 2.12 17.59 -2.74
C SER A 768 3.52 18.13 -2.45
N GLN A 769 4.28 17.43 -1.59
CA GLN A 769 5.64 17.79 -1.17
C GLN A 769 6.71 16.95 -1.88
N SER A 770 6.47 15.65 -2.08
CA SER A 770 7.41 14.79 -2.81
C SER A 770 7.40 15.09 -4.31
N GLY A 771 6.24 15.37 -4.90
CA GLY A 771 6.05 15.44 -6.36
C GLY A 771 5.76 14.09 -7.02
N ILE A 772 6.08 12.98 -6.34
CA ILE A 772 5.77 11.62 -6.81
C ILE A 772 4.25 11.38 -6.73
N ARG A 773 3.64 11.03 -7.87
CA ARG A 773 2.18 10.80 -8.00
C ARG A 773 1.89 9.80 -9.12
N ILE A 774 1.85 8.52 -8.76
CA ILE A 774 1.68 7.40 -9.69
C ILE A 774 0.37 6.67 -9.38
N TYR A 775 -0.62 6.84 -10.26
CA TYR A 775 -1.95 6.24 -10.10
C TYR A 775 -2.10 4.87 -10.76
N GLY A 776 -1.20 4.50 -11.67
CA GLY A 776 -1.23 3.22 -12.36
C GLY A 776 -0.67 2.08 -11.50
N GLU A 777 -0.52 0.94 -12.15
CA GLU A 777 -0.07 -0.31 -11.55
C GLU A 777 1.45 -0.40 -11.58
N GLN A 778 2.10 -0.19 -10.45
CA GLN A 778 3.55 -0.07 -10.38
C GLN A 778 4.20 -1.44 -10.13
N ARG A 779 5.43 -1.61 -10.60
CA ARG A 779 6.22 -2.84 -10.42
C ARG A 779 7.64 -2.54 -9.93
N GLY A 780 8.64 -2.71 -10.79
CA GLY A 780 10.02 -2.38 -10.44
C GLY A 780 10.20 -0.88 -10.20
N ALA A 781 11.16 -0.54 -9.34
CA ALA A 781 11.67 0.81 -9.20
C ALA A 781 13.18 0.75 -8.99
N ALA A 782 13.90 1.76 -9.48
CA ALA A 782 15.35 1.82 -9.41
C ALA A 782 15.86 3.26 -9.27
N LEU A 783 16.91 3.42 -8.46
CA LEU A 783 17.52 4.69 -8.05
C LEU A 783 18.83 4.95 -8.80
N CYS A 784 19.10 6.21 -9.10
CA CYS A 784 20.31 6.67 -9.81
C CYS A 784 20.56 8.16 -9.51
N ASP A 785 21.63 8.72 -10.07
CA ASP A 785 21.90 10.15 -10.21
C ASP A 785 22.26 10.38 -11.69
N PHE A 786 21.22 10.40 -12.53
CA PHE A 786 21.37 10.23 -13.99
C PHE A 786 21.84 11.52 -14.68
N ASN A 787 21.70 12.67 -14.01
CA ASN A 787 22.18 13.98 -14.46
C ASN A 787 23.49 14.41 -13.75
N GLU A 788 24.06 13.54 -12.93
CA GLU A 788 25.33 13.70 -12.21
C GLU A 788 25.37 14.94 -11.29
N ASP A 789 24.23 15.37 -10.76
CA ASP A 789 24.12 16.57 -9.94
C ASP A 789 24.33 16.33 -8.43
N GLY A 790 24.41 15.04 -8.04
CA GLY A 790 24.62 14.60 -6.66
C GLY A 790 23.33 14.36 -5.88
N ARG A 791 22.18 14.18 -6.56
CA ARG A 791 20.89 13.86 -5.92
C ARG A 791 20.40 12.49 -6.36
N VAL A 792 19.60 11.85 -5.50
CA VAL A 792 18.98 10.56 -5.83
C VAL A 792 17.70 10.79 -6.62
N ASP A 793 17.75 10.43 -7.90
CA ASP A 793 16.64 10.31 -8.83
C ASP A 793 15.93 8.94 -8.73
N LEU A 794 14.73 8.85 -9.29
CA LEU A 794 13.88 7.66 -9.20
C LEU A 794 13.24 7.31 -10.55
N ALA A 795 13.39 6.06 -10.99
CA ALA A 795 12.61 5.47 -12.08
C ALA A 795 11.63 4.42 -11.53
N VAL A 796 10.38 4.43 -11.99
CA VAL A 796 9.33 3.49 -11.57
C VAL A 796 8.62 2.95 -12.79
N SER A 797 8.63 1.63 -12.97
CA SER A 797 7.94 0.98 -14.07
C SER A 797 6.46 0.74 -13.74
N GLN A 798 5.63 0.64 -14.79
CA GLN A 798 4.21 0.35 -14.65
C GLN A 798 3.76 -0.73 -15.63
N THR A 799 2.91 -1.66 -15.19
CA THR A 799 2.30 -2.68 -16.04
C THR A 799 1.27 -2.03 -16.96
N GLY A 800 1.42 -2.20 -18.28
CA GLY A 800 0.49 -1.70 -19.29
C GLY A 800 0.37 -0.18 -19.39
N ALA A 801 1.32 0.58 -18.84
CA ALA A 801 1.29 2.04 -18.81
C ALA A 801 2.69 2.65 -18.99
N ALA A 802 2.74 3.99 -19.01
CA ALA A 802 3.99 4.73 -19.16
C ALA A 802 4.98 4.45 -18.01
N THR A 803 6.26 4.27 -18.30
CA THR A 803 7.28 4.28 -17.24
C THR A 803 7.43 5.69 -16.70
N LYS A 804 7.58 5.81 -15.37
CA LYS A 804 7.79 7.08 -14.69
C LYS A 804 9.26 7.33 -14.42
N LEU A 805 9.71 8.53 -14.73
CA LEU A 805 11.06 9.02 -14.42
C LEU A 805 10.94 10.34 -13.65
N TYR A 806 11.53 10.37 -12.46
CA TYR A 806 11.46 11.47 -11.51
C TYR A 806 12.86 12.02 -11.25
N GLN A 807 13.07 13.28 -11.64
CA GLN A 807 14.30 14.01 -11.37
C GLN A 807 14.20 14.70 -10.00
N ASN A 808 15.18 14.50 -9.12
CA ASN A 808 15.25 15.20 -7.84
C ASN A 808 15.88 16.59 -8.02
N VAL A 809 15.15 17.62 -7.61
CA VAL A 809 15.50 19.03 -7.87
C VAL A 809 15.61 19.88 -6.60
N ALA A 810 15.30 19.32 -5.42
CA ALA A 810 15.29 20.06 -4.15
C ALA A 810 16.22 19.48 -3.07
N ALA A 811 16.67 18.23 -3.19
CA ALA A 811 17.58 17.62 -2.22
C ALA A 811 18.93 18.36 -2.12
N SER A 812 19.56 18.22 -0.96
CA SER A 812 20.95 18.65 -0.74
C SER A 812 21.90 17.69 -1.47
N PRO A 813 22.77 18.15 -2.39
CA PRO A 813 23.66 17.26 -3.11
C PRO A 813 24.64 16.51 -2.19
N GLY A 814 24.70 15.19 -2.35
CA GLY A 814 25.68 14.31 -1.73
C GLY A 814 26.99 14.22 -2.50
N LEU A 815 27.88 13.36 -2.00
CA LEU A 815 29.08 12.92 -2.71
C LEU A 815 28.74 11.66 -3.53
N ARG A 816 28.98 11.70 -4.84
CA ARG A 816 28.90 10.50 -5.69
C ARG A 816 30.12 9.62 -5.44
N VAL A 817 29.89 8.35 -5.12
CA VAL A 817 30.93 7.35 -4.82
C VAL A 817 30.79 6.20 -5.81
N LYS A 818 31.78 6.07 -6.71
CA LYS A 818 31.96 4.92 -7.60
C LYS A 818 33.03 4.00 -7.01
N LEU A 819 32.84 2.68 -7.11
CA LEU A 819 33.84 1.70 -6.70
C LEU A 819 34.51 1.06 -7.91
N LYS A 820 35.78 0.70 -7.74
CA LYS A 820 36.54 -0.15 -8.66
C LYS A 820 37.07 -1.36 -7.89
N GLY A 821 36.23 -2.38 -7.80
CA GLY A 821 36.53 -3.63 -7.12
C GLY A 821 37.56 -4.51 -7.85
N PRO A 822 37.86 -5.70 -7.30
CA PRO A 822 38.81 -6.65 -7.90
C PRO A 822 38.29 -7.16 -9.26
N PRO A 823 39.15 -7.72 -10.13
CA PRO A 823 38.79 -8.05 -11.51
C PRO A 823 37.53 -8.89 -11.71
N GLY A 824 37.20 -9.83 -10.82
CA GLY A 824 35.97 -10.64 -10.92
C GLY A 824 34.68 -9.93 -10.46
N ASN A 825 34.82 -8.83 -9.71
CA ASN A 825 33.72 -8.02 -9.19
C ASN A 825 34.08 -6.52 -9.36
N PRO A 826 34.17 -6.00 -10.59
CA PRO A 826 34.65 -4.64 -10.84
C PRO A 826 33.75 -3.55 -10.23
N SER A 827 32.43 -3.82 -10.15
CA SER A 827 31.46 -2.90 -9.55
C SER A 827 31.51 -2.85 -8.01
N GLY A 828 32.23 -3.76 -7.35
CA GLY A 828 32.28 -3.83 -5.89
C GLY A 828 30.97 -4.29 -5.24
N VAL A 829 30.21 -5.18 -5.89
CA VAL A 829 28.97 -5.76 -5.34
C VAL A 829 29.24 -6.42 -3.98
N GLY A 830 28.44 -6.11 -2.97
CA GLY A 830 28.63 -6.52 -1.58
C GLY A 830 29.63 -5.66 -0.79
N ALA A 831 30.13 -4.55 -1.34
CA ALA A 831 30.88 -3.57 -0.57
C ALA A 831 29.93 -2.64 0.20
N VAL A 832 30.26 -2.38 1.47
CA VAL A 832 29.51 -1.49 2.37
C VAL A 832 30.27 -0.18 2.55
N ILE A 833 29.64 0.93 2.16
CA ILE A 833 30.18 2.29 2.17
C ILE A 833 29.60 3.07 3.36
N ARG A 834 30.45 3.82 4.07
CA ARG A 834 30.05 4.80 5.09
C ARG A 834 30.85 6.10 4.93
N MET A 835 30.16 7.23 5.00
CA MET A 835 30.84 8.53 5.15
C MET A 835 31.35 8.67 6.58
N GLN A 836 32.64 9.02 6.74
CA GLN A 836 33.23 9.28 8.05
C GLN A 836 33.32 10.79 8.28
N PHE A 837 32.69 11.24 9.35
CA PHE A 837 32.77 12.60 9.88
C PHE A 837 33.55 12.57 11.21
N LYS A 838 34.06 13.73 11.62
CA LYS A 838 34.96 13.89 12.78
C LYS A 838 34.53 13.18 14.07
N GLU A 839 33.23 13.09 14.34
CA GLU A 839 32.66 12.56 15.59
C GLU A 839 31.66 11.41 15.38
N ARG A 840 31.34 11.03 14.12
CA ARG A 840 30.42 9.93 13.78
C ARG A 840 30.64 9.39 12.36
N GLN A 841 30.18 8.17 12.10
CA GLN A 841 29.93 7.73 10.72
C GLN A 841 28.49 8.08 10.30
N GLY A 842 28.25 8.17 9.00
CA GLY A 842 26.91 8.18 8.40
C GLY A 842 26.31 6.77 8.32
N PRO A 843 25.11 6.61 7.74
CA PRO A 843 24.51 5.31 7.53
C PRO A 843 25.39 4.40 6.65
N ALA A 844 25.23 3.09 6.83
CA ALA A 844 25.80 2.07 5.97
C ALA A 844 24.92 1.82 4.73
N ARG A 845 25.53 1.96 3.56
CA ARG A 845 24.91 1.59 2.27
C ARG A 845 25.75 0.55 1.56
N GLU A 846 25.08 -0.48 1.05
CA GLU A 846 25.72 -1.60 0.38
C GLU A 846 25.44 -1.58 -1.13
N ILE A 847 26.41 -2.00 -1.95
CA ILE A 847 26.20 -2.14 -3.39
C ILE A 847 25.53 -3.49 -3.69
N HIS A 848 24.25 -3.46 -4.04
CA HIS A 848 23.50 -4.65 -4.47
C HIS A 848 23.51 -4.81 -6.00
N ALA A 849 23.48 -6.06 -6.47
CA ALA A 849 23.24 -6.41 -7.86
C ALA A 849 21.98 -7.28 -7.94
N GLY A 850 20.83 -6.62 -8.12
CA GLY A 850 19.50 -7.18 -7.91
C GLY A 850 19.01 -6.92 -6.48
N SER A 851 17.88 -6.20 -6.36
CA SER A 851 17.24 -5.88 -5.09
C SER A 851 15.76 -5.46 -5.28
N GLY A 852 15.05 -5.23 -4.18
CA GLY A 852 13.66 -4.77 -4.19
C GLY A 852 12.73 -5.78 -4.85
N TYR A 853 12.04 -5.36 -5.92
CA TYR A 853 11.27 -6.25 -6.79
C TYR A 853 11.82 -6.20 -8.21
N TRP A 854 12.60 -7.22 -8.56
CA TRP A 854 13.00 -7.53 -9.94
C TRP A 854 13.85 -6.44 -10.62
N SER A 855 14.51 -5.62 -9.80
CA SER A 855 15.13 -4.36 -10.18
C SER A 855 16.58 -4.26 -9.69
N GLN A 856 17.29 -3.26 -10.20
CA GLN A 856 18.65 -2.93 -9.78
C GLN A 856 18.85 -1.41 -9.75
N ASP A 857 19.20 -0.90 -8.58
CA ASP A 857 19.68 0.47 -8.40
C ASP A 857 21.08 0.64 -9.03
N SER A 858 21.48 1.89 -9.31
CA SER A 858 22.84 2.19 -9.79
C SER A 858 23.90 1.68 -8.82
N PHE A 859 25.02 1.19 -9.36
CA PHE A 859 26.21 0.89 -8.56
C PHE A 859 26.88 2.17 -8.00
N THR A 860 26.65 3.33 -8.61
CA THR A 860 27.12 4.64 -8.13
C THR A 860 26.25 5.09 -6.96
N GLN A 861 26.84 5.24 -5.77
CA GLN A 861 26.10 5.67 -4.58
C GLN A 861 26.19 7.19 -4.37
N VAL A 862 25.05 7.84 -4.19
CA VAL A 862 24.99 9.22 -3.67
C VAL A 862 24.96 9.15 -2.14
N MET A 863 26.06 9.55 -1.52
CA MET A 863 26.21 9.55 -0.07
C MET A 863 26.04 10.97 0.49
N ALA A 864 25.06 11.18 1.36
CA ALA A 864 24.77 12.51 1.89
C ALA A 864 25.93 13.12 2.70
N THR A 865 26.10 14.44 2.58
CA THR A 865 27.17 15.21 3.25
C THR A 865 26.63 16.44 4.00
N PRO A 866 25.74 16.25 5.00
CA PRO A 866 25.14 17.35 5.78
C PRO A 866 26.18 18.18 6.53
N THR A 867 27.36 17.61 6.77
CA THR A 867 28.60 18.33 7.08
C THR A 867 29.72 17.81 6.19
N LYS A 868 30.88 18.48 6.16
CA LYS A 868 32.00 18.01 5.36
C LYS A 868 32.54 16.66 5.93
N PRO A 869 32.63 15.58 5.12
CA PRO A 869 33.27 14.33 5.53
C PRO A 869 34.79 14.48 5.56
N ASP A 870 35.43 13.68 6.43
CA ASP A 870 36.88 13.55 6.54
C ASP A 870 37.40 12.40 5.65
N ALA A 871 36.67 11.28 5.61
CA ALA A 871 37.04 10.09 4.85
C ALA A 871 35.81 9.29 4.38
N ILE A 872 36.07 8.34 3.49
CA ILE A 872 35.13 7.28 3.08
C ILE A 872 35.65 5.99 3.69
N TRP A 873 34.83 5.35 4.50
CA TRP A 873 35.08 4.02 5.04
C TRP A 873 34.38 3.01 4.14
N ILE A 874 35.08 1.97 3.73
CA ILE A 874 34.54 0.89 2.89
C ILE A 874 34.94 -0.44 3.49
N ARG A 875 33.97 -1.34 3.73
CA ARG A 875 34.21 -2.77 3.92
C ARG A 875 33.94 -3.46 2.60
N TRP A 876 34.98 -4.03 2.00
CA TRP A 876 34.91 -4.81 0.78
C TRP A 876 34.43 -6.24 1.06
N PRO A 877 33.90 -6.96 0.05
CA PRO A 877 33.67 -8.39 0.14
C PRO A 877 34.91 -9.14 0.65
N GLY A 878 34.68 -10.14 1.52
CA GLY A 878 35.76 -10.80 2.27
C GLY A 878 36.27 -10.03 3.50
N GLY A 879 35.64 -8.90 3.85
CA GLY A 879 35.81 -8.22 5.14
C GLY A 879 37.00 -7.25 5.22
N ARG A 880 37.75 -7.02 4.13
CA ARG A 880 38.83 -6.02 4.10
C ARG A 880 38.25 -4.61 4.25
N ILE A 881 38.77 -3.82 5.19
CA ILE A 881 38.38 -2.43 5.37
C ILE A 881 39.43 -1.49 4.77
N THR A 882 38.98 -0.45 4.06
CA THR A 882 39.79 0.68 3.59
C THR A 882 39.18 2.01 4.07
N VAL A 883 40.04 3.00 4.35
CA VAL A 883 39.63 4.35 4.73
C VAL A 883 40.36 5.36 3.86
N THR A 884 39.61 6.07 3.02
CA THR A 884 40.14 6.95 1.97
C THR A 884 39.79 8.41 2.29
N PRO A 885 40.76 9.31 2.51
CA PRO A 885 40.47 10.72 2.79
C PRO A 885 39.69 11.40 1.66
N VAL A 886 38.66 12.19 1.99
CA VAL A 886 37.88 12.92 0.97
C VAL A 886 38.62 14.20 0.55
N PRO A 887 38.95 14.39 -0.74
CA PRO A 887 39.58 15.62 -1.20
C PRO A 887 38.66 16.84 -1.03
N LYS A 888 39.24 18.04 -0.96
CA LYS A 888 38.44 19.27 -0.86
C LYS A 888 37.61 19.46 -2.14
N GLU A 889 36.40 20.01 -1.98
CA GLU A 889 35.54 20.51 -3.07
C GLU A 889 35.21 19.47 -4.17
N THR A 890 35.22 18.19 -3.83
CA THR A 890 34.96 17.09 -4.76
C THR A 890 33.49 16.69 -4.74
N LYS A 891 32.91 16.48 -5.93
CA LYS A 891 31.51 16.01 -6.11
C LYS A 891 31.39 14.53 -6.45
N GLU A 892 32.42 13.96 -7.07
CA GLU A 892 32.51 12.53 -7.40
C GLU A 892 33.92 12.01 -7.09
N VAL A 893 33.98 10.81 -6.52
CA VAL A 893 35.20 10.02 -6.36
C VAL A 893 35.02 8.61 -6.89
N THR A 894 36.12 8.04 -7.40
CA THR A 894 36.24 6.59 -7.64
C THR A 894 37.29 6.01 -6.71
N VAL A 895 36.89 5.04 -5.87
CA VAL A 895 37.80 4.35 -4.91
C VAL A 895 38.04 2.91 -5.38
N ASP A 896 39.31 2.48 -5.42
CA ASP A 896 39.66 1.09 -5.74
C ASP A 896 39.75 0.16 -4.52
N SER A 897 39.84 -1.15 -4.77
CA SER A 897 40.01 -2.21 -3.77
C SER A 897 41.21 -2.05 -2.82
N GLU A 898 42.15 -1.17 -3.17
CA GLU A 898 43.32 -0.85 -2.37
C GLU A 898 43.06 0.31 -1.39
N GLY A 899 41.97 1.06 -1.59
CA GLY A 899 41.60 2.26 -0.84
C GLY A 899 42.14 3.55 -1.46
N MET A 900 42.57 3.52 -2.72
CA MET A 900 43.16 4.66 -3.42
C MET A 900 42.12 5.35 -4.31
N LEU A 901 42.28 6.66 -4.51
CA LEU A 901 41.47 7.44 -5.43
C LEU A 901 41.99 7.28 -6.86
N VAL A 902 41.18 6.67 -7.73
CA VAL A 902 41.51 6.46 -9.15
C VAL A 902 41.23 7.73 -9.96
N THR A 903 40.11 8.39 -9.68
CA THR A 903 39.66 9.64 -10.29
C THR A 903 38.86 10.46 -9.28
N TYR A 904 38.93 11.80 -9.39
CA TYR A 904 38.02 12.71 -8.71
C TYR A 904 37.77 13.95 -9.57
N ALA A 905 36.50 14.38 -9.64
CA ALA A 905 36.11 15.57 -10.40
C ALA A 905 36.46 16.85 -9.62
N GLY A 906 37.70 17.33 -9.77
CA GLY A 906 38.18 18.54 -9.08
C GLY A 906 39.49 19.16 -9.59
N SER A 907 40.42 18.36 -10.14
CA SER A 907 41.66 18.92 -10.73
C SER A 907 42.30 18.00 -11.76
N LYS A 908 42.85 18.59 -12.84
CA LYS A 908 43.72 17.88 -13.78
C LYS A 908 44.96 17.34 -13.05
N ILE A 909 45.15 16.02 -13.05
CA ILE A 909 46.38 15.39 -12.56
C ILE A 909 47.50 15.67 -13.57
N SER A 910 48.44 16.55 -13.22
CA SER A 910 49.78 16.51 -13.79
C SER A 910 50.52 15.31 -13.21
N LYS A 911 51.21 14.55 -14.08
CA LYS A 911 52.10 13.45 -13.70
C LYS A 911 53.24 13.91 -12.78
#